data_AF-A0A9P7CIE1-F1
#
_entry.id   AF-A0A9P7CIE1-F1
#
_cell.length_a   1.000
_cell.length_b   1.000
_cell.length_c   1.000
_cell.angle_alpha   90.00
_cell.angle_beta   90.00
_cell.angle_gamma   90.00
#
_symmetry.space_group_name_H-M   'P 1'
#
loop_
_entity.id
_entity.type
_entity.pdbx_description
1 polymer ?
#
loop_
_entity_poly.entity_id
_entity_poly.type
_entity_poly.pdbx_seq_one_letter_code
_entity_poly.pdbx_strand_id
1 'polypeptide(L)'
;MTIPGVADNDYRQYQRLERRIAYLQTKLDLLCKKRYEIAAHFPGIMASTIPPSYLTQLQKGFCNKHGRFPNSNVELWQSWFVNDEQVASARYQEALFDSINNLQLNQTISAGNGVLPMIESTFFRNRHRWISSNPAKLSAIIDAANWPFESSRRSGSDLRQSLLSHWRQFKEKDIWDISNKEKSSIVDSLANILIEFVDADIQDLLKEQVKDAQVLDDLIVQRWTYLARFNRVIGITADFAAAHQSWLSHLWPRCVIVDEASEILESTLAPCIFGPRVEHLVLFGSTEVSSHPTVSNHLLKGDPRNVDVSLFERWKKNSSSEVVRLEEQWRMHSDVANVLNKFNSNKDQESSLLITAPLATCNENMRDNRQNVLYGLTQRMFYIDYQSSRSPKTLRTDYTHLYSASITQADIDEAQFIAHLATYISQQPYPTNAKLAVLTVCDVQKDLISNCLKNEVPRRTVFKSSLEKIKVSRIDQHPGREYWFTIVSTATPGGSKCLEDNLSIALTRAKYGVYIVGKPNQDAVHPRWNKFSQYMHEIGLYGHQIILTCHKHKTSLAVGFWLEFERIKNGGCNQPCKALMADGHVCPEECHHGSHKEVVCHESCNRIRPSHCTHPCLNKCYECSANGHCPPCTEECTIELDCGHKYTGQCCDIPNIHNTKCTETVEATLSCGHNACIKCFETQNLNAIVCQERHTIVLRCGHSSEARCGTEVLCTEECDQFYECGQHVCQELCGMDHSHERQYCPANCSKELICGHRCANGCAKADDHTQRCLEKCDYSCLHGYECSRACFEECIKCVSPCSYQCKHFKCLKRCYEICDRPPCNAPCREIFDCSHQCPGLCGEPCPPCAVCNPDKKCSISLRKVSEFDANERVYMLPYCGCGTYYALLKCACFKLLV
;
A
#
# COMPACT_ATOMS: atom_id res chain seq x y z
N MET A 1 2.30 34.59 8.14
CA MET A 1 2.56 35.33 9.39
C MET A 1 3.76 34.69 10.05
N THR A 2 4.93 35.31 9.94
CA THR A 2 6.14 34.92 10.66
C THR A 2 5.92 35.15 12.15
N ILE A 3 6.11 34.12 12.96
CA ILE A 3 6.01 34.19 14.43
C ILE A 3 7.07 35.20 14.90
N PRO A 4 6.70 36.39 15.39
CA PRO A 4 7.67 37.33 15.94
C PRO A 4 7.97 36.91 17.39
N GLY A 5 9.21 36.98 17.84
CA GLY A 5 9.51 37.34 19.23
C GLY A 5 9.82 36.25 20.27
N VAL A 6 10.29 35.05 19.90
CA VAL A 6 11.30 34.39 20.73
C VAL A 6 12.61 34.73 20.06
N ALA A 7 13.47 35.51 20.72
CA ALA A 7 14.63 36.13 20.08
C ALA A 7 15.48 35.05 19.37
N ASP A 8 16.08 35.39 18.21
CA ASP A 8 17.06 34.53 17.52
C ASP A 8 18.13 33.97 18.49
N ASN A 9 18.37 34.68 19.61
CA ASN A 9 19.22 34.25 20.71
C ASN A 9 18.70 33.02 21.48
N ASP A 10 17.41 32.95 21.84
CA ASP A 10 16.83 31.84 22.60
C ASP A 10 16.75 30.58 21.73
N TYR A 11 16.50 30.73 20.43
CA TYR A 11 16.54 29.62 19.48
C TYR A 11 17.96 29.06 19.31
N ARG A 12 18.98 29.93 19.24
CA ARG A 12 20.38 29.51 19.23
C ARG A 12 20.80 28.87 20.54
N GLN A 13 20.32 29.38 21.68
CA GLN A 13 20.57 28.81 22.99
C GLN A 13 19.96 27.41 23.13
N TYR A 14 18.70 27.25 22.69
CA TYR A 14 18.02 25.97 22.61
C TYR A 14 18.83 24.95 21.78
N GLN A 15 19.23 25.32 20.55
CA GLN A 15 20.03 24.44 19.70
C GLN A 15 21.41 24.09 20.30
N ARG A 16 22.02 25.01 21.05
CA ARG A 16 23.29 24.76 21.74
C ARG A 16 23.13 23.77 22.89
N LEU A 17 22.11 23.95 23.73
CA LEU A 17 21.80 23.05 24.86
C LEU A 17 21.45 21.65 24.36
N GLU A 18 20.61 21.56 23.33
CA GLU A 18 20.28 20.32 22.60
C GLU A 18 21.51 19.51 22.19
N ARG A 19 22.44 20.17 21.48
CA ARG A 19 23.70 19.57 21.04
C ARG A 19 24.59 19.18 22.20
N ARG A 20 24.62 19.99 23.27
CA ARG A 20 25.40 19.68 24.47
C ARG A 20 24.85 18.45 25.19
N ILE A 21 23.54 18.34 25.37
CA ILE A 21 22.90 17.15 25.96
C ILE A 21 23.13 15.91 25.07
N ALA A 22 23.06 16.05 23.74
CA ALA A 22 23.41 14.98 22.81
C ALA A 22 24.85 14.50 23.00
N TYR A 23 25.79 15.44 23.17
CA TYR A 23 27.19 15.12 23.39
C TYR A 23 27.48 14.52 24.78
N LEU A 24 26.76 14.95 25.81
CA LEU A 24 26.86 14.34 27.14
C LEU A 24 26.34 12.89 27.12
N GLN A 25 25.25 12.63 26.40
CA GLN A 25 24.72 11.28 26.22
C GLN A 25 25.75 10.35 25.55
N THR A 26 26.40 10.80 24.47
CA THR A 26 27.41 9.97 23.79
C THR A 26 28.61 9.66 24.67
N LYS A 27 29.03 10.60 25.54
CA LYS A 27 30.05 10.35 26.55
C LYS A 27 29.59 9.31 27.57
N LEU A 28 28.37 9.43 28.08
CA LEU A 28 27.80 8.48 29.05
C LEU A 28 27.67 7.07 28.47
N ASP A 29 27.15 6.93 27.25
CA ASP A 29 27.03 5.63 26.58
C ASP A 29 28.41 4.96 26.42
N LEU A 30 29.41 5.75 26.06
CA LEU A 30 30.79 5.30 25.90
C LEU A 30 31.43 4.90 27.24
N LEU A 31 31.16 5.62 28.33
CA LEU A 31 31.63 5.26 29.67
C LEU A 31 30.91 4.04 30.23
N CYS A 32 29.60 3.91 30.00
CA CYS A 32 28.84 2.72 30.40
C CYS A 32 29.36 1.47 29.69
N LYS A 33 29.64 1.57 28.38
CA LYS A 33 30.33 0.52 27.63
C LYS A 33 31.70 0.22 28.22
N LYS A 34 32.50 1.26 28.49
CA LYS A 34 33.85 1.10 29.05
C LYS A 34 33.85 0.45 30.42
N ARG A 35 32.94 0.86 31.30
CA ARG A 35 32.71 0.31 32.63
C ARG A 35 32.37 -1.17 32.57
N TYR A 36 31.50 -1.55 31.63
CA TYR A 36 31.17 -2.95 31.37
C TYR A 36 32.40 -3.74 30.89
N GLU A 37 33.14 -3.23 29.91
CA GLU A 37 34.37 -3.89 29.41
C GLU A 37 35.40 -4.08 30.53
N ILE A 38 35.51 -3.14 31.47
CA ILE A 38 36.40 -3.26 32.64
C ILE A 38 35.89 -4.32 33.63
N ALA A 39 34.59 -4.30 33.94
CA ALA A 39 33.97 -5.26 34.86
C ALA A 39 34.01 -6.71 34.33
N ALA A 40 34.02 -6.87 33.01
CA ALA A 40 34.18 -8.16 32.33
C ALA A 40 35.66 -8.53 32.07
N HIS A 41 36.62 -7.75 32.60
CA HIS A 41 38.06 -7.97 32.49
C HIS A 41 38.58 -8.10 31.04
N PHE A 42 38.08 -7.27 30.12
CA PHE A 42 38.49 -7.36 28.71
C PHE A 42 40.01 -7.24 28.53
N PRO A 43 40.67 -8.21 27.86
CA PRO A 43 42.12 -8.28 27.78
C PRO A 43 42.80 -7.03 27.20
N GLY A 44 42.16 -6.35 26.24
CA GLY A 44 42.71 -5.14 25.62
C GLY A 44 42.86 -3.97 26.59
N ILE A 45 41.95 -3.85 27.57
CA ILE A 45 41.98 -2.79 28.57
C ILE A 45 42.91 -3.17 29.69
N MET A 46 42.77 -4.40 30.19
CA MET A 46 43.54 -4.84 31.33
C MET A 46 45.04 -4.94 31.00
N ALA A 47 45.40 -5.32 29.78
CA ALA A 47 46.79 -5.30 29.32
C ALA A 47 47.43 -3.90 29.34
N SER A 48 46.62 -2.83 29.21
CA SER A 48 47.12 -1.45 29.26
C SER A 48 47.39 -0.95 30.69
N THR A 49 46.98 -1.71 31.71
CA THR A 49 47.25 -1.40 33.13
C THR A 49 48.61 -1.89 33.62
N ILE A 50 49.32 -2.69 32.81
CA ILE A 50 50.62 -3.28 33.18
C ILE A 50 51.73 -2.22 33.09
N PRO A 51 52.46 -1.95 34.19
CA PRO A 51 53.62 -1.06 34.15
C PRO A 51 54.78 -1.63 33.32
N PRO A 52 55.63 -0.79 32.72
CA PRO A 52 56.77 -1.24 31.91
C PRO A 52 57.72 -2.22 32.62
N SER A 53 57.98 -2.07 33.92
CA SER A 53 58.85 -2.99 34.67
C SER A 53 58.27 -4.40 34.74
N TYR A 54 56.99 -4.52 35.08
CA TYR A 54 56.25 -5.79 35.17
C TYR A 54 56.03 -6.42 33.79
N LEU A 55 55.88 -5.60 32.74
CA LEU A 55 55.71 -6.04 31.36
C LEU A 55 56.93 -6.83 30.86
N THR A 56 58.16 -6.36 31.14
CA THR A 56 59.38 -7.09 30.75
C THR A 56 59.51 -8.45 31.43
N GLN A 57 59.00 -8.58 32.66
CA GLN A 57 59.05 -9.83 33.43
C GLN A 57 58.00 -10.83 32.95
N LEU A 58 56.77 -10.36 32.68
CA LEU A 58 55.73 -11.17 32.06
C LEU A 58 56.17 -11.67 30.67
N GLN A 59 56.82 -10.83 29.87
CA GLN A 59 57.38 -11.23 28.57
C GLN A 59 58.44 -12.34 28.71
N LYS A 60 59.34 -12.25 29.70
CA LYS A 60 60.32 -13.30 29.99
C LYS A 60 59.63 -14.61 30.38
N GLY A 61 58.61 -14.55 31.24
CA GLY A 61 57.80 -15.71 31.62
C GLY A 61 57.08 -16.35 30.43
N PHE A 62 56.51 -15.54 29.55
CA PHE A 62 55.88 -15.99 28.31
C PHE A 62 56.88 -16.68 27.37
N CYS A 63 58.04 -16.07 27.13
CA CYS A 63 59.09 -16.64 26.28
C CYS A 63 59.59 -17.98 26.84
N ASN A 64 59.76 -18.09 28.16
CA ASN A 64 60.18 -19.33 28.81
C ASN A 64 59.14 -20.45 28.65
N LYS A 65 57.84 -20.12 28.67
CA LYS A 65 56.75 -21.11 28.57
C LYS A 65 56.41 -21.50 27.12
N HIS A 66 56.45 -20.55 26.19
CA HIS A 66 55.97 -20.72 24.81
C HIS A 66 57.07 -20.72 23.74
N GLY A 67 58.33 -20.47 24.12
CA GLY A 67 59.49 -20.51 23.20
C GLY A 67 59.52 -19.39 22.14
N ARG A 68 58.65 -18.38 22.24
CA ARG A 68 58.57 -17.23 21.33
C ARG A 68 58.20 -15.95 22.08
N PHE A 69 58.45 -14.80 21.46
CA PHE A 69 57.94 -13.51 21.95
C PHE A 69 56.42 -13.37 21.68
N PRO A 70 55.68 -12.67 22.57
CA PRO A 70 54.26 -12.36 22.34
C PRO A 70 54.13 -11.31 21.22
N ASN A 71 53.12 -11.45 20.35
CA ASN A 71 52.85 -10.54 19.24
C ASN A 71 52.16 -9.25 19.71
N SER A 72 51.50 -9.26 20.87
CA SER A 72 50.89 -8.07 21.49
C SER A 72 50.81 -8.18 23.01
N ASN A 73 50.66 -7.04 23.69
CA ASN A 73 50.39 -7.01 25.14
C ASN A 73 49.08 -7.72 25.51
N VAL A 74 48.13 -7.79 24.57
CA VAL A 74 46.84 -8.49 24.75
C VAL A 74 47.06 -10.00 24.78
N GLU A 75 47.88 -10.53 23.87
CA GLU A 75 48.24 -11.96 23.83
C GLU A 75 49.02 -12.37 25.08
N LEU A 76 49.92 -11.50 25.55
CA LEU A 76 50.64 -11.67 26.81
C LEU A 76 49.68 -11.77 28.00
N TRP A 77 48.71 -10.86 28.08
CA TRP A 77 47.70 -10.84 29.14
C TRP A 77 46.81 -12.08 29.11
N GLN A 78 46.29 -12.43 27.94
CA GLN A 78 45.48 -13.63 27.74
C GLN A 78 46.22 -14.87 28.21
N SER A 79 47.51 -15.01 27.88
CA SER A 79 48.28 -16.20 28.24
C SER A 79 48.64 -16.26 29.73
N TRP A 80 48.63 -15.12 30.42
CA TRP A 80 48.88 -15.02 31.86
C TRP A 80 47.59 -15.22 32.69
N PHE A 81 46.45 -14.76 32.19
CA PHE A 81 45.13 -14.83 32.81
C PHE A 81 44.07 -15.33 31.80
N VAL A 82 43.73 -16.63 31.84
CA VAL A 82 42.61 -17.23 31.10
C VAL A 82 41.58 -17.76 32.10
N ASN A 83 40.35 -17.24 32.02
CA ASN A 83 39.15 -17.91 32.53
C ASN A 83 38.15 -17.97 31.36
N ASP A 84 38.13 -19.10 30.63
CA ASP A 84 37.33 -19.26 29.41
C ASP A 84 35.82 -19.12 29.65
N GLU A 85 35.33 -19.46 30.86
CA GLU A 85 33.91 -19.30 31.23
C GLU A 85 33.48 -17.83 31.38
N GLN A 86 34.36 -16.94 31.87
CA GLN A 86 34.04 -15.52 32.06
C GLN A 86 34.07 -14.73 30.74
N VAL A 87 34.99 -15.07 29.83
CA VAL A 87 35.12 -14.41 28.52
C VAL A 87 33.95 -14.79 27.59
N ALA A 88 33.43 -16.02 27.68
CA ALA A 88 32.24 -16.46 26.93
C ALA A 88 30.95 -15.78 27.43
N SER A 89 30.78 -15.66 28.75
CA SER A 89 29.67 -14.91 29.36
C SER A 89 29.71 -13.41 29.00
N ALA A 90 30.92 -12.83 28.97
CA ALA A 90 31.13 -11.42 28.61
C ALA A 90 30.77 -11.10 27.15
N ARG A 91 31.08 -11.99 26.19
CA ARG A 91 30.69 -11.81 24.78
C ARG A 91 29.18 -11.93 24.57
N TYR A 92 28.51 -12.81 25.31
CA TYR A 92 27.05 -12.96 25.27
C TYR A 92 26.34 -11.72 25.85
N GLN A 93 26.84 -11.19 26.97
CA GLN A 93 26.29 -9.98 27.58
C GLN A 93 26.63 -8.69 26.80
N GLU A 94 27.77 -8.63 26.09
CA GLU A 94 28.10 -7.51 25.18
C GLU A 94 27.14 -7.46 23.97
N ALA A 95 26.85 -8.63 23.38
CA ALA A 95 25.82 -8.74 22.34
C ALA A 95 24.42 -8.36 22.85
N LEU A 96 24.11 -8.65 24.11
CA LEU A 96 22.87 -8.23 24.79
C LEU A 96 22.84 -6.71 25.04
N PHE A 97 23.94 -6.09 25.48
CA PHE A 97 24.02 -4.65 25.72
C PHE A 97 23.93 -3.84 24.42
N ASP A 98 24.61 -4.30 23.36
CA ASP A 98 24.46 -3.73 22.02
C ASP A 98 23.02 -3.93 21.49
N SER A 99 22.38 -5.06 21.79
CA SER A 99 20.97 -5.29 21.46
C SER A 99 20.01 -4.38 22.24
N ILE A 100 20.27 -4.13 23.52
CA ILE A 100 19.47 -3.25 24.39
C ILE A 100 19.62 -1.78 23.99
N ASN A 101 20.84 -1.33 23.69
CA ASN A 101 21.07 0.02 23.15
C ASN A 101 20.40 0.21 21.79
N ASN A 102 20.49 -0.78 20.90
CA ASN A 102 19.74 -0.77 19.64
C ASN A 102 18.22 -0.78 19.86
N LEU A 103 17.71 -1.43 20.91
CA LEU A 103 16.29 -1.40 21.30
C LEU A 103 15.86 -0.04 21.88
N GLN A 104 16.67 0.61 22.72
CA GLN A 104 16.41 1.97 23.23
C GLN A 104 16.49 3.03 22.11
N LEU A 105 17.41 2.88 21.17
CA LEU A 105 17.49 3.68 19.94
C LEU A 105 16.23 3.48 19.06
N ASN A 106 15.74 2.24 18.91
CA ASN A 106 14.51 1.98 18.18
C ASN A 106 13.25 2.45 18.93
N GLN A 107 13.25 2.39 20.27
CA GLN A 107 12.17 2.92 21.10
C GLN A 107 12.12 4.46 21.07
N THR A 108 13.24 5.17 20.99
CA THR A 108 13.22 6.64 20.82
C THR A 108 12.75 7.07 19.43
N ILE A 109 12.97 6.24 18.40
CA ILE A 109 12.41 6.45 17.05
C ILE A 109 10.89 6.16 17.01
N SER A 110 10.37 5.25 17.83
CA SER A 110 8.93 4.96 17.92
C SER A 110 8.17 5.77 18.99
N ALA A 111 8.87 6.27 20.01
CA ALA A 111 8.34 7.11 21.10
C ALA A 111 8.17 8.59 20.71
N GLY A 112 8.38 8.93 19.43
CA GLY A 112 7.95 10.20 18.84
C GLY A 112 6.44 10.46 18.93
N ASN A 113 5.64 9.49 19.40
CA ASN A 113 4.20 9.63 19.59
C ASN A 113 3.77 9.88 21.06
N GLY A 114 4.69 9.95 22.03
CA GLY A 114 4.32 9.83 23.44
C GLY A 114 4.68 10.95 24.42
N VAL A 115 5.80 11.68 24.24
CA VAL A 115 6.37 12.42 25.40
C VAL A 115 6.58 13.92 25.21
N LEU A 116 6.64 14.48 23.99
CA LEU A 116 6.84 15.93 23.81
C LEU A 116 5.97 16.50 22.66
N PRO A 117 4.85 17.18 22.95
CA PRO A 117 3.81 17.49 21.97
C PRO A 117 4.13 18.61 20.95
N MET A 118 5.36 19.12 20.89
CA MET A 118 5.76 20.17 19.93
C MET A 118 7.18 20.01 19.38
N ILE A 119 7.67 18.78 19.28
CA ILE A 119 8.97 18.49 18.67
C ILE A 119 8.73 17.94 17.26
N GLU A 120 9.29 18.60 16.24
CA GLU A 120 9.18 18.15 14.85
C GLU A 120 9.75 16.73 14.68
N SER A 121 9.14 15.89 13.83
CA SER A 121 9.63 14.54 13.56
C SER A 121 11.07 14.50 12.99
N THR A 122 11.52 15.60 12.39
CA THR A 122 12.89 15.82 11.89
C THR A 122 13.91 15.96 13.01
N PHE A 123 13.49 16.33 14.21
CA PHE A 123 14.32 16.58 15.38
C PHE A 123 15.20 15.40 15.73
N PHE A 124 14.59 14.22 15.95
CA PHE A 124 15.33 13.02 16.32
C PHE A 124 16.32 12.65 15.22
N ARG A 125 15.91 12.71 13.95
CA ARG A 125 16.80 12.43 12.81
C ARG A 125 18.00 13.37 12.76
N ASN A 126 17.78 14.66 13.00
CA ASN A 126 18.82 15.68 13.01
C ASN A 126 19.78 15.49 14.19
N ARG A 127 19.26 15.18 15.38
CA ARG A 127 20.04 14.83 16.57
C ARG A 127 20.93 13.62 16.34
N HIS A 128 20.38 12.55 15.76
CA HIS A 128 21.15 11.34 15.42
C HIS A 128 22.25 11.63 14.41
N ARG A 129 21.93 12.34 13.32
CA ARG A 129 22.93 12.75 12.32
C ARG A 129 24.06 13.55 12.97
N TRP A 130 23.73 14.48 13.86
CA TRP A 130 24.73 15.29 14.56
C TRP A 130 25.62 14.45 15.48
N ILE A 131 25.04 13.51 16.24
CA ILE A 131 25.77 12.55 17.08
C ILE A 131 26.75 11.72 16.23
N SER A 132 26.28 11.15 15.11
CA SER A 132 27.13 10.37 14.20
C SER A 132 28.28 11.19 13.62
N SER A 133 28.08 12.49 13.39
CA SER A 133 29.12 13.40 12.91
C SER A 133 30.07 13.89 14.01
N ASN A 134 29.73 13.76 15.30
CA ASN A 134 30.51 14.26 16.44
C ASN A 134 30.70 13.19 17.53
N PRO A 135 31.41 12.08 17.23
CA PRO A 135 31.62 11.03 18.21
C PRO A 135 32.55 11.48 19.35
N ALA A 136 32.17 11.19 20.59
CA ALA A 136 33.07 11.30 21.72
C ALA A 136 34.20 10.26 21.59
N LYS A 137 35.44 10.63 21.95
CA LYS A 137 36.61 9.76 21.87
C LYS A 137 37.22 9.59 23.26
N LEU A 138 37.53 8.35 23.63
CA LEU A 138 38.27 8.03 24.85
C LEU A 138 39.77 8.21 24.62
N SER A 139 40.45 8.75 25.61
CA SER A 139 41.91 8.77 25.65
C SER A 139 42.47 7.43 26.12
N ALA A 140 43.61 7.03 25.58
CA ALA A 140 44.34 5.86 26.06
C ALA A 140 44.95 6.15 27.43
N ILE A 141 44.95 5.17 28.35
CA ILE A 141 45.47 5.32 29.72
C ILE A 141 46.95 5.77 29.73
N ILE A 142 47.72 5.37 28.71
CA ILE A 142 49.16 5.63 28.62
C ILE A 142 49.44 7.10 28.30
N ASP A 143 48.63 7.73 27.45
CA ASP A 143 48.92 9.06 26.87
C ASP A 143 48.03 10.18 27.44
N ALA A 144 47.01 9.83 28.22
CA ALA A 144 46.03 10.76 28.76
C ALA A 144 46.61 11.74 29.80
N ALA A 145 46.47 13.05 29.58
CA ALA A 145 46.70 14.06 30.62
C ALA A 145 45.57 14.01 31.67
N ASN A 146 44.32 13.92 31.21
CA ASN A 146 43.12 13.64 31.99
C ASN A 146 42.45 12.39 31.40
N TRP A 147 41.95 11.49 32.25
CA TRP A 147 41.34 10.23 31.82
C TRP A 147 39.95 10.10 32.47
N PRO A 148 38.94 9.59 31.76
CA PRO A 148 38.94 9.02 30.40
C PRO A 148 38.80 10.03 29.24
N PHE A 149 38.34 11.25 29.50
CA PHE A 149 38.25 12.33 28.51
C PHE A 149 39.25 13.45 28.82
N GLU A 150 39.66 14.24 27.82
CA GLU A 150 40.46 15.45 28.06
C GLU A 150 39.76 16.45 29.01
N SER A 151 38.43 16.46 28.97
CA SER A 151 37.57 17.27 29.84
C SER A 151 37.33 16.66 31.23
N SER A 152 37.88 15.48 31.54
CA SER A 152 37.72 14.84 32.84
C SER A 152 38.45 15.63 33.93
N ARG A 153 37.87 15.64 35.14
CA ARG A 153 38.42 16.40 36.28
C ARG A 153 39.61 15.72 36.93
N ARG A 154 39.70 14.39 36.84
CA ARG A 154 40.78 13.59 37.45
C ARG A 154 41.96 13.48 36.48
N SER A 155 43.17 13.61 37.03
CA SER A 155 44.37 13.53 36.21
C SER A 155 44.69 12.08 35.85
N GLY A 156 45.16 11.87 34.62
CA GLY A 156 45.68 10.58 34.18
C GLY A 156 46.93 10.16 34.96
N SER A 157 47.68 11.11 35.54
CA SER A 157 48.78 10.83 36.45
C SER A 157 48.32 10.13 37.73
N ASP A 158 47.21 10.57 38.33
CA ASP A 158 46.67 9.96 39.56
C ASP A 158 46.26 8.50 39.30
N LEU A 159 45.61 8.24 38.17
CA LEU A 159 45.24 6.87 37.76
C LEU A 159 46.49 6.00 37.62
N ARG A 160 47.50 6.47 36.87
CA ARG A 160 48.75 5.71 36.67
C ARG A 160 49.47 5.46 37.99
N GLN A 161 49.47 6.44 38.91
CA GLN A 161 50.07 6.29 40.23
C GLN A 161 49.31 5.28 41.09
N SER A 162 47.98 5.28 41.09
CA SER A 162 47.16 4.28 41.79
C SER A 162 47.41 2.88 41.24
N LEU A 163 47.44 2.71 39.91
CA LEU A 163 47.77 1.42 39.27
C LEU A 163 49.19 0.96 39.65
N LEU A 164 50.19 1.84 39.54
CA LEU A 164 51.58 1.55 39.93
C LEU A 164 51.72 1.18 41.41
N SER A 165 51.00 1.88 42.30
CA SER A 165 51.02 1.60 43.74
C SER A 165 50.46 0.22 44.07
N HIS A 166 49.44 -0.23 43.32
CA HIS A 166 48.87 -1.56 43.47
C HIS A 166 49.84 -2.65 42.98
N TRP A 167 50.45 -2.46 41.81
CA TRP A 167 51.45 -3.40 41.28
C TRP A 167 52.67 -3.57 42.20
N ARG A 168 53.14 -2.50 42.84
CA ARG A 168 54.28 -2.52 43.79
C ARG A 168 54.08 -3.40 45.02
N GLN A 169 52.85 -3.80 45.33
CA GLN A 169 52.56 -4.71 46.44
C GLN A 169 53.06 -6.14 46.16
N PHE A 170 53.35 -6.46 44.90
CA PHE A 170 53.80 -7.78 44.45
C PHE A 170 55.28 -7.76 44.06
N LYS A 171 56.01 -8.81 44.47
CA LYS A 171 57.43 -8.97 44.13
C LYS A 171 57.60 -9.24 42.64
N GLU A 172 58.41 -8.42 42.00
CA GLU A 172 58.72 -8.45 40.58
C GLU A 172 59.22 -9.81 40.02
N LYS A 173 59.97 -10.60 40.80
CA LYS A 173 60.61 -11.80 40.26
C LYS A 173 59.69 -13.02 40.06
N ASP A 174 58.52 -13.07 40.70
CA ASP A 174 57.70 -14.29 40.78
C ASP A 174 56.30 -14.17 40.12
N ILE A 175 56.02 -13.08 39.40
CA ILE A 175 54.66 -12.74 38.92
C ILE A 175 54.06 -13.76 37.93
N TRP A 176 54.89 -14.47 37.17
CA TRP A 176 54.39 -15.45 36.18
C TRP A 176 53.80 -16.70 36.84
N ASP A 177 54.41 -17.14 37.95
CA ASP A 177 54.14 -18.42 38.63
C ASP A 177 53.23 -18.29 39.86
N ILE A 178 52.61 -17.12 40.09
CA ILE A 178 51.64 -16.92 41.18
C ILE A 178 50.36 -17.75 40.98
N SER A 179 49.66 -18.04 42.08
CA SER A 179 48.46 -18.88 42.04
C SER A 179 47.29 -18.20 41.30
N ASN A 180 46.39 -18.99 40.70
CA ASN A 180 45.23 -18.44 39.97
C ASN A 180 44.31 -17.58 40.86
N LYS A 181 44.22 -17.88 42.17
CA LYS A 181 43.45 -17.07 43.13
C LYS A 181 44.07 -15.68 43.34
N GLU A 182 45.40 -15.61 43.41
CA GLU A 182 46.12 -14.34 43.52
C GLU A 182 46.04 -13.55 42.22
N LYS A 183 46.10 -14.20 41.04
CA LYS A 183 45.85 -13.55 39.74
C LYS A 183 44.47 -12.91 39.69
N SER A 184 43.41 -13.64 40.06
CA SER A 184 42.05 -13.08 40.10
C SER A 184 41.95 -11.88 41.05
N SER A 185 42.54 -11.97 42.25
CA SER A 185 42.55 -10.85 43.21
C SER A 185 43.23 -9.58 42.67
N ILE A 186 44.35 -9.72 41.94
CA ILE A 186 45.04 -8.61 41.28
C ILE A 186 44.15 -8.01 40.18
N VAL A 187 43.58 -8.86 39.33
CA VAL A 187 42.73 -8.43 38.21
C VAL A 187 41.46 -7.73 38.69
N ASP A 188 40.82 -8.24 39.75
CA ASP A 188 39.64 -7.64 40.39
C ASP A 188 39.98 -6.28 41.01
N SER A 189 41.13 -6.17 41.67
CA SER A 189 41.58 -4.92 42.27
C SER A 189 41.91 -3.85 41.21
N LEU A 190 42.56 -4.24 40.11
CA LEU A 190 42.82 -3.35 38.98
C LEU A 190 41.53 -2.91 38.27
N ALA A 191 40.57 -3.83 38.10
CA ALA A 191 39.23 -3.50 37.61
C ALA A 191 38.55 -2.47 38.51
N ASN A 192 38.57 -2.67 39.83
CA ASN A 192 37.94 -1.78 40.79
C ASN A 192 38.53 -0.36 40.75
N ILE A 193 39.86 -0.23 40.64
CA ILE A 193 40.53 1.08 40.49
C ILE A 193 40.03 1.78 39.22
N LEU A 194 39.97 1.06 38.08
CA LEU A 194 39.48 1.65 36.83
C LEU A 194 38.00 2.02 36.90
N ILE A 195 37.16 1.17 37.49
CA ILE A 195 35.72 1.41 37.67
C ILE A 195 35.50 2.65 38.55
N GLU A 196 36.27 2.84 39.62
CA GLU A 196 36.13 3.99 40.51
C GLU A 196 36.38 5.32 39.78
N PHE A 197 37.36 5.36 38.88
CA PHE A 197 37.60 6.54 38.04
C PHE A 197 36.48 6.75 37.01
N VAL A 198 36.01 5.68 36.34
CA VAL A 198 34.90 5.78 35.38
C VAL A 198 33.58 6.20 36.07
N ASP A 199 33.28 5.65 37.24
CA ASP A 199 32.06 5.95 38.00
C ASP A 199 32.04 7.39 38.48
N ALA A 200 33.19 7.96 38.84
CA ALA A 200 33.30 9.37 39.18
C ALA A 200 32.97 10.28 37.98
N ASP A 201 33.49 9.97 36.79
CA ASP A 201 33.18 10.72 35.57
C ASP A 201 31.72 10.53 35.13
N ILE A 202 31.15 9.33 35.27
CA ILE A 202 29.72 9.09 35.04
C ILE A 202 28.87 9.99 35.94
N GLN A 203 29.19 10.05 37.24
CA GLN A 203 28.45 10.91 38.19
C GLN A 203 28.54 12.39 37.83
N ASP A 204 29.72 12.87 37.43
CA ASP A 204 29.91 14.27 37.04
C ASP A 204 29.17 14.61 35.75
N LEU A 205 29.22 13.74 34.74
CA LEU A 205 28.48 13.92 33.48
C LEU A 205 26.96 13.85 33.68
N LEU A 206 26.46 12.96 34.53
CA LEU A 206 25.03 12.90 34.87
C LEU A 206 24.56 14.19 35.55
N LYS A 207 25.35 14.75 36.48
CA LYS A 207 25.02 16.04 37.10
C LYS A 207 24.98 17.17 36.08
N GLU A 208 25.92 17.20 35.14
CA GLU A 208 25.94 18.19 34.05
C GLU A 208 24.72 18.03 33.13
N GLN A 209 24.39 16.79 32.77
CA GLN A 209 23.25 16.48 31.90
C GLN A 209 21.92 16.88 32.56
N VAL A 210 21.71 16.56 33.84
CA VAL A 210 20.51 16.96 34.58
C VAL A 210 20.38 18.48 34.64
N LYS A 211 21.47 19.19 34.90
CA LYS A 211 21.47 20.65 34.91
C LYS A 211 21.09 21.25 33.55
N ASP A 212 21.70 20.75 32.48
CA ASP A 212 21.41 21.24 31.13
C ASP A 212 19.99 20.89 30.68
N ALA A 213 19.48 19.70 31.06
CA ALA A 213 18.12 19.27 30.80
C ALA A 213 17.10 20.17 31.51
N GLN A 214 17.34 20.53 32.77
CA GLN A 214 16.47 21.48 33.51
C GLN A 214 16.37 22.83 32.80
N VAL A 215 17.50 23.39 32.36
CA VAL A 215 17.50 24.66 31.60
C VAL A 215 16.76 24.53 30.28
N LEU A 216 16.88 23.38 29.61
CA LEU A 216 16.16 23.10 28.36
C LEU A 216 14.65 23.02 28.61
N ASP A 217 14.22 22.31 29.64
CA ASP A 217 12.81 22.18 30.03
C ASP A 217 12.20 23.55 30.35
N ASP A 218 12.92 24.41 31.08
CA ASP A 218 12.49 25.78 31.37
C ASP A 218 12.27 26.61 30.10
N LEU A 219 13.19 26.53 29.13
CA LEU A 219 13.06 27.22 27.84
C LEU A 219 11.88 26.68 27.01
N ILE A 220 11.65 25.36 27.05
CA ILE A 220 10.52 24.73 26.37
C ILE A 220 9.20 25.21 26.98
N VAL A 221 9.09 25.22 28.31
CA VAL A 221 7.89 25.70 29.02
C VAL A 221 7.63 27.18 28.73
N GLN A 222 8.67 28.03 28.69
CA GLN A 222 8.53 29.44 28.30
C GLN A 222 8.00 29.58 26.87
N ARG A 223 8.54 28.80 25.93
CA ARG A 223 8.07 28.77 24.54
C ARG A 223 6.62 28.31 24.43
N TRP A 224 6.24 27.25 25.13
CA TRP A 224 4.85 26.78 25.18
C TRP A 224 3.92 27.84 25.76
N THR A 225 4.33 28.52 26.83
CA THR A 225 3.57 29.63 27.44
C THR A 225 3.33 30.75 26.45
N TYR A 226 4.37 31.14 25.70
CA TYR A 226 4.25 32.15 24.66
C TYR A 226 3.22 31.73 23.62
N LEU A 227 3.38 30.54 23.03
CA LEU A 227 2.48 30.03 21.98
C LEU A 227 1.04 29.87 22.48
N ALA A 228 0.84 29.32 23.68
CA ALA A 228 -0.46 29.11 24.27
C ALA A 228 -1.21 30.42 24.52
N ARG A 229 -0.52 31.48 24.99
CA ARG A 229 -1.14 32.79 25.24
C ARG A 229 -1.70 33.47 23.99
N PHE A 230 -1.14 33.21 22.81
CA PHE A 230 -1.66 33.76 21.54
C PHE A 230 -2.83 32.96 20.96
N ASN A 231 -3.06 31.72 21.41
CA ASN A 231 -4.07 30.84 20.86
C ASN A 231 -5.34 30.83 21.72
N ARG A 232 -6.52 30.82 21.08
CA ARG A 232 -7.83 30.80 21.77
C ARG A 232 -8.25 29.42 22.25
N VAL A 233 -7.75 28.36 21.62
CA VAL A 233 -8.09 26.97 21.93
C VAL A 233 -6.79 26.20 22.05
N ILE A 234 -6.64 25.45 23.14
CA ILE A 234 -5.47 24.63 23.43
C ILE A 234 -5.98 23.20 23.67
N GLY A 235 -5.54 22.26 22.84
CA GLY A 235 -5.82 20.83 23.02
C GLY A 235 -4.61 20.13 23.64
N ILE A 236 -4.80 19.46 24.77
CA ILE A 236 -3.77 18.66 25.46
C ILE A 236 -4.42 17.41 26.05
N THR A 237 -3.66 16.34 26.25
CA THR A 237 -4.14 15.14 26.95
C THR A 237 -4.21 15.40 28.45
N ALA A 238 -5.10 14.69 29.16
CA ALA A 238 -5.27 14.85 30.60
C ALA A 238 -4.00 14.51 31.40
N ASP A 239 -3.27 13.47 31.00
CA ASP A 239 -2.01 13.08 31.64
C ASP A 239 -0.94 14.17 31.49
N PHE A 240 -0.83 14.75 30.30
CA PHE A 240 0.11 15.84 30.05
C PHE A 240 -0.25 17.08 30.87
N ALA A 241 -1.55 17.37 30.96
CA ALA A 241 -2.07 18.47 31.75
C ALA A 241 -1.77 18.28 33.25
N ALA A 242 -2.00 17.08 33.78
CA ALA A 242 -1.71 16.73 35.17
C ALA A 242 -0.21 16.87 35.50
N ALA A 243 0.66 16.42 34.60
CA ALA A 243 2.12 16.53 34.77
C ALA A 243 2.62 17.99 34.75
N HIS A 244 1.91 18.90 34.08
CA HIS A 244 2.30 20.30 33.89
C HIS A 244 1.34 21.29 34.56
N GLN A 245 0.81 20.93 35.74
CA GLN A 245 -0.13 21.76 36.50
C GLN A 245 0.41 23.17 36.75
N SER A 246 1.69 23.30 37.11
CA SER A 246 2.33 24.59 37.37
C SER A 246 2.26 25.49 36.14
N TRP A 247 2.61 24.99 34.96
CA TRP A 247 2.52 25.72 33.70
C TRP A 247 1.08 26.11 33.36
N LEU A 248 0.12 25.17 33.46
CA LEU A 248 -1.30 25.45 33.19
C LEU A 248 -1.87 26.54 34.09
N SER A 249 -1.45 26.56 35.36
CA SER A 249 -1.89 27.60 36.30
C SER A 249 -1.48 29.01 35.87
N HIS A 250 -0.41 29.16 35.08
CA HIS A 250 0.04 30.44 34.51
C HIS A 250 -0.68 30.82 33.20
N LEU A 251 -1.41 29.88 32.58
CA LEU A 251 -2.23 30.15 31.40
C LEU A 251 -3.61 30.70 31.74
N TRP A 252 -4.09 30.48 32.97
CA TRP A 252 -5.38 30.96 33.46
C TRP A 252 -6.56 30.60 32.52
N PRO A 253 -6.80 29.30 32.26
CA PRO A 253 -7.95 28.91 31.47
C PRO A 253 -9.25 29.33 32.16
N ARG A 254 -10.16 29.96 31.42
CA ARG A 254 -11.52 30.31 31.89
C ARG A 254 -12.55 29.22 31.61
N CYS A 255 -12.39 28.50 30.51
CA CYS A 255 -13.27 27.41 30.11
C CYS A 255 -12.42 26.15 29.91
N VAL A 256 -12.83 25.06 30.54
CA VAL A 256 -12.19 23.75 30.39
C VAL A 256 -13.23 22.79 29.82
N ILE A 257 -12.92 22.20 28.67
CA ILE A 257 -13.72 21.17 28.03
C ILE A 257 -12.93 19.87 28.15
N VAL A 258 -13.53 18.86 28.76
CA VAL A 258 -12.95 17.53 28.92
C VAL A 258 -13.77 16.56 28.09
N ASP A 259 -13.15 16.00 27.07
CA ASP A 259 -13.70 14.88 26.31
C ASP A 259 -13.33 13.56 26.97
N GLU A 260 -14.14 12.51 26.76
CA GLU A 260 -13.96 11.17 27.37
C GLU A 260 -13.80 11.22 28.91
N ALA A 261 -14.42 12.19 29.59
CA ALA A 261 -14.27 12.47 31.02
C ALA A 261 -14.68 11.30 31.93
N SER A 262 -15.53 10.39 31.43
CA SER A 262 -15.88 9.16 32.14
C SER A 262 -14.68 8.23 32.30
N GLU A 263 -13.77 8.18 31.32
CA GLU A 263 -12.63 7.26 31.27
C GLU A 263 -11.39 7.82 31.98
N ILE A 264 -11.44 9.07 32.46
CA ILE A 264 -10.30 9.75 33.08
C ILE A 264 -10.47 9.78 34.60
N LEU A 265 -9.40 9.43 35.32
CA LEU A 265 -9.37 9.49 36.78
C LEU A 265 -9.61 10.92 37.27
N GLU A 266 -10.43 11.04 38.33
CA GLU A 266 -10.69 12.34 38.96
C GLU A 266 -9.38 12.99 39.45
N SER A 267 -8.44 12.19 39.99
CA SER A 267 -7.13 12.68 40.43
C SER A 267 -6.30 13.28 39.30
N THR A 268 -6.47 12.83 38.06
CA THR A 268 -5.77 13.33 36.89
C THR A 268 -6.40 14.64 36.39
N LEU A 269 -7.73 14.74 36.44
CA LEU A 269 -8.45 15.94 36.01
C LEU A 269 -8.41 17.08 37.05
N ALA A 270 -8.44 16.77 38.34
CA ALA A 270 -8.51 17.72 39.44
C ALA A 270 -7.45 18.84 39.34
N PRO A 271 -6.15 18.55 39.13
CA PRO A 271 -5.11 19.58 38.97
C PRO A 271 -5.40 20.61 37.87
N CYS A 272 -6.08 20.18 36.80
CA CYS A 272 -6.33 20.98 35.60
C CYS A 272 -7.62 21.81 35.72
N ILE A 273 -8.61 21.29 36.45
CA ILE A 273 -9.94 21.90 36.59
C ILE A 273 -10.00 22.90 37.74
N PHE A 274 -9.33 22.63 38.87
CA PHE A 274 -9.40 23.48 40.07
C PHE A 274 -8.47 24.69 40.03
N GLY A 275 -8.16 25.19 38.82
CA GLY A 275 -7.40 26.42 38.66
C GLY A 275 -8.16 27.63 39.24
N PRO A 276 -7.45 28.69 39.70
CA PRO A 276 -8.06 29.82 40.41
C PRO A 276 -8.99 30.71 39.55
N ARG A 277 -9.13 30.41 38.24
CA ARG A 277 -9.87 31.24 37.27
C ARG A 277 -10.78 30.45 36.33
N VAL A 278 -10.98 29.15 36.58
CA VAL A 278 -11.92 28.35 35.77
C VAL A 278 -13.34 28.80 36.11
N GLU A 279 -14.05 29.31 35.12
CA GLU A 279 -15.43 29.82 35.21
C GLU A 279 -16.43 28.80 34.65
N HIS A 280 -16.04 28.04 33.61
CA HIS A 280 -16.88 27.04 32.96
C HIS A 280 -16.16 25.69 32.84
N LEU A 281 -16.85 24.61 33.20
CA LEU A 281 -16.41 23.23 33.02
C LEU A 281 -17.45 22.45 32.21
N VAL A 282 -17.02 21.84 31.10
CA VAL A 282 -17.87 20.97 30.27
C VAL A 282 -17.24 19.58 30.25
N LEU A 283 -17.99 18.57 30.69
CA LEU A 283 -17.55 17.18 30.72
C LEU A 283 -18.37 16.37 29.72
N PHE A 284 -17.74 15.88 28.66
CA PHE A 284 -18.33 14.87 27.78
C PHE A 284 -17.90 13.48 28.26
N GLY A 285 -18.85 12.57 28.39
CA GLY A 285 -18.59 11.22 28.89
C GLY A 285 -19.73 10.29 28.55
N SER A 286 -19.46 8.99 28.63
CA SER A 286 -20.48 7.95 28.50
C SER A 286 -20.92 7.48 29.89
N THR A 287 -22.11 6.91 29.95
CA THR A 287 -22.68 6.32 31.17
C THR A 287 -22.62 4.79 31.14
N GLU A 288 -21.85 4.23 30.22
CA GLU A 288 -21.68 2.79 30.09
C GLU A 288 -20.67 2.31 31.14
N VAL A 289 -20.91 1.14 31.74
CA VAL A 289 -19.98 0.53 32.73
C VAL A 289 -18.58 0.31 32.14
N SER A 290 -18.46 0.26 30.81
CA SER A 290 -17.19 0.13 30.11
C SER A 290 -16.34 1.40 30.12
N SER A 291 -16.91 2.55 30.47
CA SER A 291 -16.24 3.85 30.40
C SER A 291 -15.73 4.33 31.77
N HIS A 292 -15.42 3.43 32.70
CA HIS A 292 -14.74 3.77 33.96
C HIS A 292 -13.22 3.94 33.74
N PRO A 293 -12.54 4.76 34.55
CA PRO A 293 -11.09 4.87 34.50
C PRO A 293 -10.37 3.57 34.85
N THR A 294 -9.30 3.28 34.12
CA THR A 294 -8.50 2.07 34.35
C THR A 294 -7.60 2.22 35.57
N VAL A 295 -7.83 1.37 36.59
CA VAL A 295 -6.98 1.30 37.79
C VAL A 295 -6.26 -0.05 37.86
N SER A 296 -4.93 -0.05 37.84
CA SER A 296 -4.13 -1.29 37.86
C SER A 296 -4.26 -2.08 39.16
N ASN A 297 -4.44 -1.39 40.30
CA ASN A 297 -4.60 -2.05 41.60
C ASN A 297 -6.08 -2.31 41.89
N HIS A 298 -6.50 -3.57 41.80
CA HIS A 298 -7.89 -3.98 42.04
C HIS A 298 -8.40 -3.66 43.45
N LEU A 299 -7.53 -3.55 44.46
CA LEU A 299 -7.94 -3.20 45.83
C LEU A 299 -8.41 -1.75 45.99
N LEU A 300 -8.13 -0.91 44.99
CA LEU A 300 -8.57 0.48 44.93
C LEU A 300 -9.88 0.66 44.16
N LYS A 301 -10.33 -0.37 43.44
CA LYS A 301 -11.58 -0.36 42.68
C LYS A 301 -12.78 -0.65 43.59
N GLY A 302 -13.86 0.08 43.39
CA GLY A 302 -15.13 -0.13 44.10
C GLY A 302 -15.07 0.11 45.61
N ASP A 303 -16.14 -0.27 46.29
CA ASP A 303 -16.34 -0.03 47.72
C ASP A 303 -15.23 -0.70 48.56
N PRO A 304 -14.58 0.00 49.51
CA PRO A 304 -14.88 1.35 50.03
C PRO A 304 -14.13 2.51 49.36
N ARG A 305 -13.23 2.25 48.41
CA ARG A 305 -12.27 3.27 47.93
C ARG A 305 -12.72 4.01 46.68
N ASN A 306 -13.43 3.34 45.77
CA ASN A 306 -14.07 3.90 44.57
C ASN A 306 -13.15 4.80 43.72
N VAL A 307 -11.87 4.45 43.58
CA VAL A 307 -10.88 5.25 42.82
C VAL A 307 -11.15 5.18 41.31
N ASP A 308 -11.86 4.14 40.87
CA ASP A 308 -12.36 3.91 39.52
C ASP A 308 -13.68 4.65 39.22
N VAL A 309 -14.10 5.58 40.08
CA VAL A 309 -15.22 6.48 39.78
C VAL A 309 -14.68 7.80 39.26
N SER A 310 -15.08 8.18 38.04
CA SER A 310 -14.66 9.44 37.44
C SER A 310 -15.40 10.65 38.02
N LEU A 311 -14.85 11.84 37.79
CA LEU A 311 -15.52 13.09 38.15
C LEU A 311 -16.89 13.20 37.47
N PHE A 312 -16.99 12.76 36.20
CA PHE A 312 -18.23 12.76 35.43
C PHE A 312 -19.32 11.91 36.10
N GLU A 313 -18.99 10.69 36.50
CA GLU A 313 -19.94 9.76 37.14
C GLU A 313 -20.38 10.25 38.51
N ARG A 314 -19.43 10.75 39.30
CA ARG A 314 -19.70 11.32 40.61
C ARG A 314 -20.60 12.55 40.49
N TRP A 315 -20.38 13.42 39.50
CA TRP A 315 -21.21 14.60 39.24
C TRP A 315 -22.62 14.20 38.80
N LYS A 316 -22.73 13.26 37.85
CA LYS A 316 -24.02 12.74 37.38
C LYS A 316 -24.89 12.23 38.53
N LYS A 317 -24.29 11.50 39.48
CA LYS A 317 -25.02 10.95 40.64
C LYS A 317 -25.54 12.03 41.58
N ASN A 318 -24.81 13.14 41.74
CA ASN A 318 -25.14 14.19 42.70
C ASN A 318 -25.97 15.34 42.10
N SER A 319 -25.86 15.60 40.79
CA SER A 319 -26.48 16.74 40.09
C SER A 319 -27.13 16.30 38.78
N SER A 320 -28.16 15.45 38.86
CA SER A 320 -28.83 14.87 37.68
C SER A 320 -29.51 15.91 36.77
N SER A 321 -29.90 17.07 37.30
CA SER A 321 -30.55 18.16 36.56
C SER A 321 -29.63 18.91 35.59
N GLU A 322 -28.31 18.76 35.72
CA GLU A 322 -27.31 19.45 34.88
C GLU A 322 -26.75 18.54 33.77
N VAL A 323 -27.21 17.29 33.69
CA VAL A 323 -26.74 16.32 32.70
C VAL A 323 -27.64 16.36 31.48
N VAL A 324 -27.05 16.70 30.33
CA VAL A 324 -27.73 16.65 29.03
C VAL A 324 -27.34 15.36 28.32
N ARG A 325 -28.33 14.52 27.96
CA ARG A 325 -28.11 13.30 27.16
C ARG A 325 -28.28 13.63 25.68
N LEU A 326 -27.33 13.18 24.86
CA LEU A 326 -27.49 13.18 23.40
C LEU A 326 -28.31 11.96 22.99
N GLU A 327 -29.43 12.18 22.30
CA GLU A 327 -30.39 11.13 21.93
C GLU A 327 -30.17 10.57 20.52
N GLU A 328 -29.43 11.30 19.68
CA GLU A 328 -29.23 10.94 18.28
C GLU A 328 -27.87 10.31 18.01
N GLN A 329 -27.87 9.17 17.32
CA GLN A 329 -26.64 8.54 16.82
C GLN A 329 -26.53 8.67 15.30
N TRP A 330 -25.35 9.08 14.82
CA TRP A 330 -25.07 9.36 13.39
C TRP A 330 -24.04 8.39 12.76
N ARG A 331 -23.66 7.32 13.47
CA ARG A 331 -22.57 6.42 13.06
C ARG A 331 -23.06 5.11 12.47
N MET A 332 -23.79 4.36 13.28
CA MET A 332 -24.15 2.97 13.00
C MET A 332 -25.36 2.91 12.08
N HIS A 333 -25.35 1.97 11.15
CA HIS A 333 -26.53 1.58 10.40
C HIS A 333 -27.64 1.10 11.35
N SER A 334 -28.89 1.41 11.01
CA SER A 334 -30.07 1.08 11.82
C SER A 334 -30.14 -0.40 12.22
N ASP A 335 -29.87 -1.32 11.29
CA ASP A 335 -29.83 -2.76 11.58
C ASP A 335 -28.86 -3.13 12.72
N VAL A 336 -27.69 -2.49 12.78
CA VAL A 336 -26.69 -2.75 13.84
C VAL A 336 -27.11 -2.07 15.14
N ALA A 337 -27.52 -0.80 15.06
CA ALA A 337 -27.97 -0.02 16.21
C ALA A 337 -29.19 -0.66 16.91
N ASN A 338 -30.13 -1.19 16.12
CA ASN A 338 -31.34 -1.84 16.63
C ASN A 338 -31.04 -3.09 17.46
N VAL A 339 -30.05 -3.90 17.05
CA VAL A 339 -29.65 -5.10 17.81
C VAL A 339 -29.08 -4.69 19.16
N LEU A 340 -28.19 -3.69 19.19
CA LEU A 340 -27.58 -3.18 20.43
C LEU A 340 -28.62 -2.52 21.35
N ASN A 341 -29.49 -1.68 20.79
CA ASN A 341 -30.55 -1.00 21.53
C ASN A 341 -31.47 -2.01 22.21
N LYS A 342 -31.97 -3.01 21.48
CA LYS A 342 -32.83 -4.06 22.05
C LYS A 342 -32.14 -4.87 23.14
N PHE A 343 -30.86 -5.24 22.94
CA PHE A 343 -30.09 -5.95 23.95
C PHE A 343 -29.92 -5.15 25.25
N ASN A 344 -29.64 -3.85 25.15
CA ASN A 344 -29.45 -2.98 26.31
C ASN A 344 -30.77 -2.59 26.99
N SER A 345 -31.86 -2.44 26.22
CA SER A 345 -33.19 -2.04 26.70
C SER A 345 -33.83 -3.05 27.65
N ASN A 346 -33.44 -4.33 27.56
CA ASN A 346 -33.93 -5.38 28.46
C ASN A 346 -33.48 -5.22 29.93
N LYS A 347 -32.66 -4.20 30.26
CA LYS A 347 -32.21 -3.94 31.63
C LYS A 347 -32.91 -2.77 32.34
N ASP A 348 -33.26 -1.68 31.63
CA ASP A 348 -33.78 -0.46 32.27
C ASP A 348 -34.81 0.25 31.38
N GLN A 349 -36.03 0.46 31.90
CA GLN A 349 -37.18 1.08 31.20
C GLN A 349 -36.93 2.53 30.72
N GLU A 350 -35.86 3.20 31.16
CA GLU A 350 -35.50 4.58 30.78
C GLU A 350 -34.36 4.67 29.74
N SER A 351 -33.74 3.54 29.36
CA SER A 351 -32.53 3.55 28.52
C SER A 351 -32.79 3.59 27.01
N SER A 352 -34.01 3.27 26.57
CA SER A 352 -34.42 3.09 25.17
C SER A 352 -34.86 4.38 24.47
N LEU A 353 -33.96 5.33 24.26
CA LEU A 353 -34.26 6.56 23.47
C LEU A 353 -33.14 6.96 22.50
N LEU A 354 -32.29 6.02 22.07
CA LEU A 354 -31.36 6.31 20.97
C LEU A 354 -32.13 6.31 19.65
N ILE A 355 -32.54 7.49 19.21
CA ILE A 355 -33.08 7.71 17.87
C ILE A 355 -31.89 7.65 16.93
N THR A 356 -31.91 6.72 15.98
CA THR A 356 -30.98 6.84 14.85
C THR A 356 -31.47 8.05 14.08
N ALA A 357 -30.72 9.16 14.15
CA ALA A 357 -30.98 10.27 13.26
C ALA A 357 -31.04 9.70 11.84
N PRO A 358 -32.01 10.11 11.00
CA PRO A 358 -31.95 9.77 9.59
C PRO A 358 -30.59 10.28 9.11
N LEU A 359 -29.62 9.37 8.97
CA LEU A 359 -28.23 9.64 8.59
C LEU A 359 -28.28 10.79 7.62
N ALA A 360 -27.71 11.94 8.02
CA ALA A 360 -27.89 13.22 7.36
C ALA A 360 -27.78 12.93 5.89
N THR A 361 -28.96 12.87 5.31
CA THR A 361 -29.25 12.47 3.95
C THR A 361 -28.73 11.07 3.53
N CYS A 362 -29.70 10.18 3.39
CA CYS A 362 -29.85 9.36 2.18
C CYS A 362 -29.72 10.13 0.84
N ASN A 363 -29.24 11.39 0.79
CA ASN A 363 -29.31 12.31 -0.35
C ASN A 363 -28.07 13.24 -0.57
N GLU A 364 -27.18 13.55 0.38
CA GLU A 364 -26.03 14.49 0.19
C GLU A 364 -24.72 13.78 -0.16
N ASN A 365 -24.67 12.45 -0.02
CA ASN A 365 -23.68 11.62 -0.71
C ASN A 365 -24.27 10.88 -1.93
N MET A 366 -25.52 11.16 -2.32
CA MET A 366 -26.14 10.57 -3.50
C MET A 366 -25.98 11.48 -4.72
N ARG A 367 -24.85 11.32 -5.41
CA ARG A 367 -24.85 11.57 -6.86
C ARG A 367 -25.54 10.46 -7.65
N ASP A 368 -25.86 9.32 -7.00
CA ASP A 368 -26.57 8.19 -7.57
C ASP A 368 -27.58 7.61 -6.57
N ASN A 369 -28.88 7.65 -6.90
CA ASN A 369 -30.01 7.02 -6.20
C ASN A 369 -29.88 5.49 -6.04
N ARG A 370 -28.89 4.98 -5.28
CA ARG A 370 -28.69 3.53 -5.07
C ARG A 370 -28.79 3.21 -3.58
N GLN A 371 -29.66 2.26 -3.23
CA GLN A 371 -29.74 1.64 -1.91
C GLN A 371 -28.33 1.26 -1.41
N ASN A 372 -28.09 1.35 -0.11
CA ASN A 372 -26.85 0.91 0.54
C ASN A 372 -26.63 -0.61 0.39
N VAL A 373 -26.21 -1.06 -0.79
CA VAL A 373 -25.96 -2.47 -1.09
C VAL A 373 -24.79 -2.95 -0.22
N LEU A 374 -25.05 -3.94 0.62
CA LEU A 374 -24.00 -4.66 1.35
C LEU A 374 -23.34 -5.63 0.36
N TYR A 375 -22.08 -5.38 0.00
CA TYR A 375 -21.31 -6.24 -0.88
C TYR A 375 -20.63 -7.36 -0.09
N GLY A 376 -20.63 -8.57 -0.66
CA GLY A 376 -19.92 -9.72 -0.11
C GLY A 376 -20.67 -10.46 0.99
N LEU A 377 -21.67 -9.84 1.63
CA LEU A 377 -22.27 -10.32 2.89
C LEU A 377 -23.79 -10.19 2.81
N THR A 378 -24.52 -11.09 3.47
CA THR A 378 -26.00 -11.05 3.52
C THR A 378 -26.54 -10.24 4.68
N GLN A 379 -25.84 -10.25 5.82
CA GLN A 379 -26.27 -9.61 7.07
C GLN A 379 -25.20 -8.62 7.54
N ARG A 380 -25.66 -7.48 8.08
CA ARG A 380 -24.79 -6.43 8.64
C ARG A 380 -24.23 -6.79 10.01
N MET A 381 -24.91 -7.65 10.76
CA MET A 381 -24.44 -8.12 12.05
C MET A 381 -24.61 -9.63 12.16
N PHE A 382 -23.56 -10.35 12.57
CA PHE A 382 -23.62 -11.80 12.70
C PHE A 382 -22.60 -12.32 13.72
N TYR A 383 -23.01 -13.31 14.52
CA TYR A 383 -22.16 -14.04 15.46
C TYR A 383 -21.78 -15.40 14.87
N ILE A 384 -20.49 -15.66 14.78
CA ILE A 384 -19.90 -16.81 14.07
C ILE A 384 -19.23 -17.74 15.08
N ASP A 385 -19.83 -18.91 15.27
CA ASP A 385 -19.26 -20.05 15.99
C ASP A 385 -18.50 -20.95 15.01
N TYR A 386 -17.27 -20.58 14.70
CA TYR A 386 -16.48 -21.21 13.65
C TYR A 386 -16.20 -22.70 13.96
N GLN A 387 -16.14 -23.49 12.90
CA GLN A 387 -15.82 -24.90 12.97
C GLN A 387 -14.30 -25.10 12.93
N SER A 388 -13.79 -26.02 13.74
CA SER A 388 -12.37 -26.36 13.74
C SER A 388 -11.96 -27.05 12.44
N SER A 389 -10.77 -26.72 11.93
CA SER A 389 -10.25 -27.36 10.72
C SER A 389 -9.96 -28.85 10.99
N ARG A 390 -10.40 -29.73 10.09
CA ARG A 390 -10.10 -31.18 10.16
C ARG A 390 -8.68 -31.53 9.68
N SER A 391 -7.84 -30.54 9.34
CA SER A 391 -6.48 -30.80 8.85
C SER A 391 -5.56 -31.37 9.95
N PRO A 392 -4.77 -32.42 9.67
CA PRO A 392 -3.87 -33.00 10.66
C PRO A 392 -2.72 -32.05 11.00
N LYS A 393 -2.59 -31.75 12.30
CA LYS A 393 -1.44 -31.23 13.05
C LYS A 393 -0.31 -30.63 12.22
N THR A 394 -0.29 -29.30 12.14
CA THR A 394 0.96 -28.56 12.25
C THR A 394 0.77 -27.52 13.34
N LEU A 395 0.93 -27.94 14.60
CA LEU A 395 1.36 -27.00 15.63
C LEU A 395 2.67 -26.43 15.11
N ARG A 396 2.64 -25.21 14.56
CA ARG A 396 3.85 -24.41 14.41
C ARG A 396 4.32 -24.14 15.84
N THR A 397 5.23 -25.00 16.31
CA THR A 397 5.96 -24.88 17.58
C THR A 397 6.58 -23.50 17.76
N ASP A 398 6.73 -22.74 16.68
CA ASP A 398 7.19 -21.35 16.63
C ASP A 398 6.42 -20.41 17.58
N TYR A 399 5.08 -20.52 17.66
CA TYR A 399 4.27 -19.55 18.41
C TYR A 399 4.37 -19.70 19.92
N THR A 400 4.45 -20.93 20.42
CA THR A 400 4.55 -21.22 21.87
C THR A 400 5.87 -20.75 22.46
N HIS A 401 6.97 -20.82 21.69
CA HIS A 401 8.28 -20.34 22.12
C HIS A 401 8.39 -18.81 22.15
N LEU A 402 7.69 -18.11 21.25
CA LEU A 402 7.72 -16.64 21.15
C LEU A 402 7.01 -15.93 22.31
N TYR A 403 5.92 -16.51 22.83
CA TYR A 403 5.03 -15.82 23.78
C TYR A 403 4.98 -16.43 25.19
N SER A 404 5.70 -17.53 25.43
CA SER A 404 5.69 -18.26 26.72
C SER A 404 4.28 -18.58 27.24
N ALA A 405 3.31 -18.72 26.33
CA ALA A 405 1.89 -18.92 26.62
C ALA A 405 1.37 -20.17 25.90
N SER A 406 0.46 -20.92 26.52
CA SER A 406 -0.15 -22.11 25.91
C SER A 406 -1.17 -21.71 24.85
N ILE A 407 -0.77 -21.77 23.58
CA ILE A 407 -1.63 -21.49 22.42
C ILE A 407 -2.23 -22.81 21.93
N THR A 408 -3.56 -22.86 21.78
CA THR A 408 -4.29 -24.04 21.31
C THR A 408 -4.51 -23.99 19.79
N GLN A 409 -4.87 -25.12 19.18
CA GLN A 409 -5.25 -25.14 17.76
C GLN A 409 -6.52 -24.31 17.49
N ALA A 410 -7.43 -24.22 18.46
CA ALA A 410 -8.65 -23.42 18.32
C ALA A 410 -8.35 -21.92 18.20
N ASP A 411 -7.36 -21.43 18.96
CA ASP A 411 -6.89 -20.04 18.89
C ASP A 411 -6.33 -19.68 17.51
N ILE A 412 -5.54 -20.60 16.94
CA ILE A 412 -4.96 -20.46 15.60
C ILE A 412 -6.04 -20.51 14.53
N ASP A 413 -6.98 -21.46 14.63
CA ASP A 413 -8.10 -21.59 13.69
C ASP A 413 -8.98 -20.32 13.69
N GLU A 414 -9.25 -19.73 14.86
CA GLU A 414 -9.97 -18.45 14.96
C GLU A 414 -9.18 -17.31 14.30
N ALA A 415 -7.88 -17.19 14.61
CA ALA A 415 -7.04 -16.15 14.05
C ALA A 415 -6.96 -16.24 12.52
N GLN A 416 -6.86 -17.47 11.98
CA GLN A 416 -6.88 -17.73 10.55
C GLN A 416 -8.24 -17.41 9.95
N PHE A 417 -9.34 -17.82 10.59
CA PHE A 417 -10.69 -17.51 10.11
C PHE A 417 -10.91 -16.00 10.01
N ILE A 418 -10.55 -15.25 11.05
CA ILE A 418 -10.67 -13.79 11.09
C ILE A 418 -9.81 -13.12 10.03
N ALA A 419 -8.55 -13.54 9.87
CA ALA A 419 -7.65 -12.97 8.87
C ALA A 419 -8.20 -13.14 7.44
N HIS A 420 -8.78 -14.30 7.12
CA HIS A 420 -9.37 -14.55 5.80
C HIS A 420 -10.69 -13.80 5.61
N LEU A 421 -11.55 -13.74 6.63
CA LEU A 421 -12.79 -12.95 6.57
C LEU A 421 -12.49 -11.46 6.39
N ALA A 422 -11.55 -10.90 7.16
CA ALA A 422 -11.10 -9.51 7.04
C ALA A 422 -10.58 -9.22 5.63
N THR A 423 -9.79 -10.14 5.07
CA THR A 423 -9.27 -10.03 3.70
C THR A 423 -10.40 -10.02 2.68
N TYR A 424 -11.35 -10.95 2.79
CA TYR A 424 -12.51 -11.02 1.89
C TYR A 424 -13.34 -9.73 1.89
N ILE A 425 -13.63 -9.17 3.08
CA ILE A 425 -14.39 -7.91 3.20
C ILE A 425 -13.60 -6.74 2.63
N SER A 426 -12.28 -6.67 2.87
CA SER A 426 -11.41 -5.60 2.36
C SER A 426 -11.27 -5.57 0.82
N GLN A 427 -11.49 -6.73 0.18
CA GLN A 427 -11.46 -6.93 -1.26
C GLN A 427 -12.79 -6.66 -1.96
N GLN A 428 -13.87 -6.42 -1.21
CA GLN A 428 -15.15 -6.04 -1.81
C GLN A 428 -15.07 -4.65 -2.45
N PRO A 429 -15.96 -4.31 -3.42
CA PRO A 429 -15.92 -3.06 -4.18
C PRO A 429 -16.41 -1.84 -3.38
N TYR A 430 -15.90 -1.67 -2.16
CA TYR A 430 -16.09 -0.49 -1.33
C TYR A 430 -15.11 0.62 -1.74
N PRO A 431 -15.43 1.91 -1.47
CA PRO A 431 -14.53 3.03 -1.75
C PRO A 431 -13.16 2.88 -1.09
N THR A 432 -12.13 3.51 -1.65
CA THR A 432 -10.73 3.38 -1.18
C THR A 432 -10.50 3.85 0.26
N ASN A 433 -11.38 4.72 0.79
CA ASN A 433 -11.35 5.18 2.18
C ASN A 433 -12.05 4.23 3.17
N ALA A 434 -12.67 3.14 2.69
CA ALA A 434 -13.31 2.15 3.53
C ALA A 434 -12.26 1.36 4.31
N LYS A 435 -12.21 1.60 5.63
CA LYS A 435 -11.29 0.92 6.57
C LYS A 435 -12.01 -0.16 7.34
N LEU A 436 -11.31 -1.26 7.59
CA LEU A 436 -11.79 -2.39 8.38
C LEU A 436 -10.93 -2.52 9.65
N ALA A 437 -11.59 -2.69 10.79
CA ALA A 437 -10.92 -3.01 12.05
C ALA A 437 -11.15 -4.45 12.46
N VAL A 438 -10.10 -5.09 12.94
CA VAL A 438 -10.15 -6.35 13.68
C VAL A 438 -9.82 -6.04 15.14
N LEU A 439 -10.79 -6.23 16.02
CA LEU A 439 -10.69 -5.96 17.45
C LEU A 439 -10.55 -7.26 18.23
N THR A 440 -9.59 -7.34 19.13
CA THR A 440 -9.37 -8.51 19.99
C THR A 440 -9.48 -8.14 21.46
N VAL A 441 -9.80 -9.14 22.29
CA VAL A 441 -9.83 -8.98 23.76
C VAL A 441 -8.45 -9.04 24.40
N CYS A 442 -7.46 -9.64 23.74
CA CYS A 442 -6.10 -9.79 24.25
C CYS A 442 -5.01 -9.52 23.19
N ASP A 443 -3.79 -9.21 23.65
CA ASP A 443 -2.66 -8.90 22.78
C ASP A 443 -2.08 -10.15 22.09
N VAL A 444 -2.12 -11.32 22.73
CA VAL A 444 -1.64 -12.58 22.11
C VAL A 444 -2.45 -12.89 20.84
N GLN A 445 -3.77 -12.74 20.89
CA GLN A 445 -4.63 -12.95 19.74
C GLN A 445 -4.45 -11.89 18.66
N LYS A 446 -4.23 -10.62 19.05
CA LYS A 446 -3.88 -9.54 18.12
C LYS A 446 -2.63 -9.87 17.33
N ASP A 447 -1.60 -10.40 18.00
CA ASP A 447 -0.34 -10.78 17.36
C ASP A 447 -0.50 -12.00 16.46
N LEU A 448 -1.27 -13.01 16.87
CA LEU A 448 -1.60 -14.18 16.04
C LEU A 448 -2.28 -13.76 14.73
N ILE A 449 -3.33 -12.94 14.81
CA ILE A 449 -4.04 -12.43 13.62
C ILE A 449 -3.12 -11.58 12.75
N SER A 450 -2.31 -10.71 13.37
CA SER A 450 -1.35 -9.86 12.65
C SER A 450 -0.30 -10.70 11.92
N ASN A 451 0.13 -11.81 12.50
CA ASN A 451 1.05 -12.75 11.87
C ASN A 451 0.39 -13.45 10.68
N CYS A 452 -0.83 -13.97 10.84
CA CYS A 452 -1.60 -14.57 9.73
C CYS A 452 -1.76 -13.59 8.54
N LEU A 453 -2.10 -12.32 8.81
CA LEU A 453 -2.25 -11.29 7.77
C LEU A 453 -0.93 -10.94 7.06
N LYS A 454 0.22 -11.03 7.75
CA LYS A 454 1.54 -10.70 7.16
C LYS A 454 2.20 -11.88 6.45
N ASN A 455 2.01 -13.10 6.95
CA ASN A 455 2.79 -14.26 6.52
C ASN A 455 1.98 -15.30 5.76
N GLU A 456 0.70 -15.51 6.08
CA GLU A 456 -0.11 -16.59 5.52
C GLU A 456 -1.01 -16.09 4.39
N VAL A 457 -1.76 -15.01 4.63
CA VAL A 457 -2.68 -14.42 3.64
C VAL A 457 -1.96 -13.96 2.36
N PRO A 458 -0.80 -13.26 2.41
CA PRO A 458 -0.14 -12.77 1.19
C PRO A 458 0.44 -13.87 0.30
N ARG A 459 0.50 -15.12 0.79
CA ARG A 459 0.88 -16.29 -0.02
C ARG A 459 -0.28 -16.81 -0.87
N ARG A 460 -1.52 -16.45 -0.53
CA ARG A 460 -2.75 -16.96 -1.16
C ARG A 460 -3.40 -15.95 -2.08
N THR A 461 -3.44 -14.68 -1.67
CA THR A 461 -4.07 -13.62 -2.46
C THR A 461 -3.06 -12.84 -3.30
N VAL A 462 -3.47 -12.47 -4.51
CA VAL A 462 -2.71 -11.59 -5.40
C VAL A 462 -2.83 -10.12 -4.95
N PHE A 463 -3.97 -9.74 -4.37
CA PHE A 463 -4.33 -8.35 -4.08
C PHE A 463 -3.83 -7.87 -2.72
N LYS A 464 -2.51 -7.70 -2.59
CA LYS A 464 -1.85 -7.34 -1.32
C LYS A 464 -2.19 -5.92 -0.84
N SER A 465 -2.50 -5.00 -1.76
CA SER A 465 -2.88 -3.62 -1.45
C SER A 465 -4.14 -3.53 -0.57
N SER A 466 -5.02 -4.53 -0.63
CA SER A 466 -6.24 -4.58 0.18
C SER A 466 -5.95 -4.81 1.67
N LEU A 467 -4.81 -5.44 2.00
CA LEU A 467 -4.43 -5.74 3.38
C LEU A 467 -4.06 -4.48 4.18
N GLU A 468 -3.60 -3.42 3.51
CA GLU A 468 -3.29 -2.13 4.13
C GLU A 468 -4.54 -1.46 4.72
N LYS A 469 -5.74 -1.84 4.25
CA LYS A 469 -7.02 -1.34 4.77
C LYS A 469 -7.42 -1.97 6.11
N ILE A 470 -6.77 -3.07 6.49
CA ILE A 470 -7.10 -3.86 7.69
C ILE A 470 -6.23 -3.39 8.85
N LYS A 471 -6.87 -3.00 9.95
CA LYS A 471 -6.19 -2.60 11.17
C LYS A 471 -6.53 -3.54 12.32
N VAL A 472 -5.51 -4.12 12.96
CA VAL A 472 -5.68 -5.06 14.08
C VAL A 472 -5.28 -4.39 15.40
N SER A 473 -6.10 -4.51 16.43
CA SER A 473 -5.89 -3.85 17.72
C SER A 473 -6.68 -4.50 18.85
N ARG A 474 -6.27 -4.28 20.11
CA ARG A 474 -7.10 -4.60 21.27
C ARG A 474 -8.27 -3.60 21.36
N ILE A 475 -9.41 -4.02 21.92
CA ILE A 475 -10.64 -3.21 21.98
C ILE A 475 -10.43 -1.85 22.68
N ASP A 476 -9.63 -1.83 23.74
CA ASP A 476 -9.32 -0.65 24.58
C ASP A 476 -8.27 0.29 23.97
N GLN A 477 -7.44 -0.17 23.03
CA GLN A 477 -6.37 0.64 22.44
C GLN A 477 -6.88 1.72 21.47
N HIS A 478 -8.17 1.71 21.09
CA HIS A 478 -8.76 2.65 20.12
C HIS A 478 -10.13 3.21 20.53
N PRO A 479 -10.22 4.00 21.61
CA PRO A 479 -11.35 4.90 21.82
C PRO A 479 -11.42 5.93 20.66
N GLY A 480 -12.62 6.46 20.42
CA GLY A 480 -12.90 7.48 19.39
C GLY A 480 -12.75 7.16 17.89
N ARG A 481 -12.22 6.00 17.45
CA ARG A 481 -12.02 5.71 16.01
C ARG A 481 -13.19 4.98 15.34
N GLU A 482 -13.52 5.39 14.13
CA GLU A 482 -14.62 4.84 13.33
C GLU A 482 -14.12 4.00 12.15
N TYR A 483 -14.79 2.88 11.90
CA TYR A 483 -14.48 1.97 10.78
C TYR A 483 -15.76 1.66 9.99
N TRP A 484 -15.62 1.25 8.74
CA TRP A 484 -16.77 0.81 7.96
C TRP A 484 -17.28 -0.54 8.46
N PHE A 485 -16.34 -1.45 8.68
CA PHE A 485 -16.59 -2.79 9.19
C PHE A 485 -15.71 -3.07 10.40
N THR A 486 -16.25 -3.82 11.35
CA THR A 486 -15.52 -4.30 12.51
C THR A 486 -15.70 -5.81 12.65
N ILE A 487 -14.60 -6.53 12.82
CA ILE A 487 -14.59 -7.95 13.19
C ILE A 487 -14.06 -8.04 14.61
N VAL A 488 -14.78 -8.72 15.50
CA VAL A 488 -14.40 -8.88 16.91
C VAL A 488 -14.03 -10.34 17.19
N SER A 489 -12.88 -10.56 17.80
CA SER A 489 -12.38 -11.85 18.27
C SER A 489 -12.60 -11.96 19.77
N THR A 490 -13.27 -13.02 20.24
CA THR A 490 -13.42 -13.31 21.68
C THR A 490 -12.40 -14.31 22.19
N ALA A 491 -11.57 -14.92 21.34
CA ALA A 491 -10.54 -15.85 21.78
C ALA A 491 -9.61 -15.27 22.85
N THR A 492 -9.29 -16.14 23.81
CA THR A 492 -8.39 -15.85 24.94
C THR A 492 -7.22 -16.83 25.00
N PRO A 493 -6.26 -16.78 24.04
CA PRO A 493 -5.11 -17.66 24.04
C PRO A 493 -4.27 -17.53 25.32
N GLY A 494 -3.62 -18.62 25.73
CA GLY A 494 -2.77 -18.63 26.92
C GLY A 494 -3.52 -18.56 28.25
N GLY A 495 -4.85 -18.70 28.26
CA GLY A 495 -5.66 -18.56 29.48
C GLY A 495 -5.85 -17.11 29.94
N SER A 496 -5.61 -16.15 29.04
CA SER A 496 -5.76 -14.71 29.30
C SER A 496 -7.22 -14.37 29.61
N LYS A 497 -7.57 -13.99 30.84
CA LYS A 497 -8.98 -13.65 31.17
C LYS A 497 -9.25 -12.19 30.85
N CYS A 498 -10.29 -11.92 30.05
CA CYS A 498 -10.80 -10.56 29.83
C CYS A 498 -12.08 -10.38 30.66
N LEU A 499 -11.94 -9.89 31.89
CA LEU A 499 -13.05 -9.68 32.82
C LEU A 499 -13.71 -8.31 32.68
N GLU A 500 -13.17 -7.44 31.82
CA GLU A 500 -13.71 -6.10 31.59
C GLU A 500 -14.90 -6.16 30.63
N ASP A 501 -15.96 -5.39 30.94
CA ASP A 501 -17.12 -5.28 30.07
C ASP A 501 -16.81 -4.35 28.90
N ASN A 502 -16.32 -4.90 27.79
CA ASN A 502 -15.92 -4.15 26.59
C ASN A 502 -16.89 -4.34 25.41
N LEU A 503 -18.05 -4.95 25.65
CA LEU A 503 -19.01 -5.31 24.60
C LEU A 503 -19.52 -4.07 23.85
N SER A 504 -20.05 -3.07 24.57
CA SER A 504 -20.60 -1.85 23.94
C SER A 504 -19.55 -1.12 23.10
N ILE A 505 -18.32 -1.01 23.62
CA ILE A 505 -17.20 -0.39 22.92
C ILE A 505 -16.93 -1.12 21.60
N ALA A 506 -16.83 -2.46 21.63
CA ALA A 506 -16.53 -3.26 20.45
C ALA A 506 -17.62 -3.14 19.36
N LEU A 507 -18.89 -3.15 19.76
CA LEU A 507 -20.03 -3.12 18.82
C LEU A 507 -20.30 -1.75 18.20
N THR A 508 -19.87 -0.66 18.86
CA THR A 508 -20.19 0.73 18.43
C THR A 508 -19.15 1.36 17.50
N ARG A 509 -18.11 0.61 17.07
CA ARG A 509 -17.03 1.14 16.21
C ARG A 509 -17.36 1.13 14.72
N ALA A 510 -18.25 0.25 14.28
CA ALA A 510 -18.56 0.08 12.86
C ALA A 510 -19.70 0.99 12.39
N LYS A 511 -19.60 1.45 11.14
CA LYS A 511 -20.68 2.17 10.45
C LYS A 511 -21.68 1.23 9.78
N TYR A 512 -21.18 0.22 9.06
CA TYR A 512 -22.01 -0.59 8.16
C TYR A 512 -22.22 -2.03 8.60
N GLY A 513 -21.25 -2.64 9.29
CA GLY A 513 -21.41 -4.01 9.78
C GLY A 513 -20.41 -4.47 10.83
N VAL A 514 -20.87 -5.36 11.69
CA VAL A 514 -20.15 -5.92 12.84
C VAL A 514 -20.21 -7.45 12.80
N TYR A 515 -19.06 -8.11 12.79
CA TYR A 515 -18.97 -9.58 12.80
C TYR A 515 -18.23 -10.03 14.04
N ILE A 516 -18.79 -10.98 14.78
CA ILE A 516 -18.17 -11.50 16.00
C ILE A 516 -17.78 -12.94 15.73
N VAL A 517 -16.53 -13.30 15.99
CA VAL A 517 -16.00 -14.65 15.84
C VAL A 517 -15.50 -15.12 17.19
N GLY A 518 -15.97 -16.28 17.61
CA GLY A 518 -15.67 -16.77 18.95
C GLY A 518 -16.45 -17.99 19.37
N LYS A 519 -16.05 -18.61 20.47
CA LYS A 519 -16.72 -19.78 21.05
C LYS A 519 -17.39 -19.43 22.38
N PRO A 520 -18.73 -19.29 22.40
CA PRO A 520 -19.46 -19.03 23.63
C PRO A 520 -19.15 -20.07 24.71
N ASN A 521 -19.04 -19.63 25.96
CA ASN A 521 -18.72 -20.46 27.13
C ASN A 521 -17.34 -21.13 27.17
N GLN A 522 -16.58 -21.16 26.06
CA GLN A 522 -15.19 -21.64 26.03
C GLN A 522 -14.22 -20.49 26.24
N ASP A 523 -14.52 -19.33 25.65
CA ASP A 523 -13.71 -18.12 25.79
C ASP A 523 -13.84 -17.51 27.19
N ALA A 524 -12.71 -17.11 27.78
CA ALA A 524 -12.65 -16.54 29.13
C ALA A 524 -12.91 -15.02 29.12
N VAL A 525 -14.04 -14.63 28.54
CA VAL A 525 -14.51 -13.23 28.39
C VAL A 525 -15.58 -12.86 29.42
N HIS A 526 -15.85 -11.56 29.57
CA HIS A 526 -16.87 -11.05 30.49
C HIS A 526 -18.24 -11.71 30.24
N PRO A 527 -19.01 -12.12 31.29
CA PRO A 527 -20.25 -12.89 31.13
C PRO A 527 -21.33 -12.25 30.23
N ARG A 528 -21.26 -10.93 30.01
CA ARG A 528 -22.14 -10.22 29.09
C ARG A 528 -21.99 -10.69 27.64
N TRP A 529 -20.79 -11.14 27.23
CA TRP A 529 -20.57 -11.72 25.90
C TRP A 529 -21.37 -13.03 25.71
N ASN A 530 -21.43 -13.89 26.73
CA ASN A 530 -22.22 -15.12 26.68
C ASN A 530 -23.74 -14.83 26.67
N LYS A 531 -24.20 -13.82 27.42
CA LYS A 531 -25.59 -13.35 27.32
C LYS A 531 -25.91 -12.77 25.94
N PHE A 532 -24.95 -12.05 25.36
CA PHE A 532 -25.10 -11.47 24.03
C PHE A 532 -25.15 -12.55 22.94
N SER A 533 -24.33 -13.60 23.02
CA SER A 533 -24.37 -14.71 22.06
C SER A 533 -25.69 -15.48 22.12
N GLN A 534 -26.25 -15.70 23.32
CA GLN A 534 -27.59 -16.27 23.51
C GLN A 534 -28.67 -15.39 22.86
N TYR A 535 -28.64 -14.08 23.10
CA TYR A 535 -29.56 -13.14 22.46
C TYR A 535 -29.43 -13.14 20.93
N MET A 536 -28.20 -13.17 20.39
CA MET A 536 -27.94 -13.26 18.95
C MET A 536 -28.52 -14.55 18.36
N HIS A 537 -28.50 -15.65 19.12
CA HIS A 537 -29.13 -16.91 18.74
C HIS A 537 -30.66 -16.82 18.71
N GLU A 538 -31.29 -16.17 19.70
CA GLU A 538 -32.74 -15.97 19.75
C GLU A 538 -33.28 -15.15 18.55
N ILE A 539 -32.53 -14.14 18.10
CA ILE A 539 -32.92 -13.28 16.97
C ILE A 539 -32.51 -13.84 15.60
N GLY A 540 -31.88 -15.01 15.53
CA GLY A 540 -31.46 -15.65 14.29
C GLY A 540 -30.22 -15.04 13.60
N LEU A 541 -29.38 -14.30 14.34
CA LEU A 541 -28.11 -13.71 13.88
C LEU A 541 -26.88 -14.46 14.44
N TYR A 542 -27.03 -15.75 14.70
CA TYR A 542 -25.99 -16.67 15.17
C TYR A 542 -25.92 -17.87 14.24
N GLY A 543 -24.71 -18.35 13.94
CA GLY A 543 -24.56 -19.62 13.25
C GLY A 543 -23.11 -20.11 13.18
N HIS A 544 -22.97 -21.36 12.75
CA HIS A 544 -21.67 -22.00 12.57
C HIS A 544 -21.01 -21.63 11.23
N GLN A 545 -21.73 -20.93 10.37
CA GLN A 545 -21.31 -20.56 9.02
C GLN A 545 -21.83 -19.16 8.68
N ILE A 546 -21.00 -18.35 8.04
CA ILE A 546 -21.40 -17.06 7.46
C ILE A 546 -21.62 -17.21 5.95
N ILE A 547 -22.66 -16.58 5.42
CA ILE A 547 -22.97 -16.61 3.98
C ILE A 547 -22.29 -15.44 3.28
N LEU A 548 -21.36 -15.77 2.39
CA LEU A 548 -20.64 -14.82 1.55
C LEU A 548 -21.24 -14.81 0.14
N THR A 549 -21.37 -13.64 -0.48
CA THR A 549 -22.06 -13.48 -1.76
C THR A 549 -21.20 -12.79 -2.81
N CYS A 550 -21.09 -13.36 -4.00
CA CYS A 550 -20.43 -12.72 -5.13
C CYS A 550 -21.41 -11.81 -5.86
N HIS A 551 -21.15 -10.49 -5.87
CA HIS A 551 -22.03 -9.55 -6.56
C HIS A 551 -22.04 -9.76 -8.09
N LYS A 552 -20.89 -10.13 -8.69
CA LYS A 552 -20.73 -10.33 -10.13
C LYS A 552 -21.49 -11.56 -10.65
N HIS A 553 -21.35 -12.70 -9.98
CA HIS A 553 -21.92 -13.99 -10.44
C HIS A 553 -23.16 -14.44 -9.65
N LYS A 554 -23.61 -13.66 -8.66
CA LYS A 554 -24.77 -13.95 -7.79
C LYS A 554 -24.70 -15.32 -7.11
N THR A 555 -23.49 -15.84 -6.91
CA THR A 555 -23.24 -17.08 -6.18
C THR A 555 -23.12 -16.79 -4.68
N SER A 556 -23.57 -17.73 -3.85
CA SER A 556 -23.45 -17.67 -2.39
C SER A 556 -22.64 -18.86 -1.89
N LEU A 557 -21.75 -18.63 -0.93
CA LEU A 557 -20.93 -19.66 -0.29
C LEU A 557 -21.08 -19.52 1.22
N ALA A 558 -21.52 -20.59 1.88
CA ALA A 558 -21.48 -20.68 3.34
C ALA A 558 -20.08 -21.09 3.79
N VAL A 559 -19.49 -20.32 4.71
CA VAL A 559 -18.13 -20.54 5.21
C VAL A 559 -18.16 -20.70 6.73
N GLY A 560 -17.73 -21.85 7.23
CA GLY A 560 -17.63 -22.18 8.65
C GLY A 560 -16.22 -22.37 9.17
N PHE A 561 -15.24 -22.64 8.30
CA PHE A 561 -13.83 -22.79 8.70
C PHE A 561 -12.88 -22.15 7.68
N TRP A 562 -11.64 -21.88 8.11
CA TRP A 562 -10.76 -20.97 7.36
C TRP A 562 -10.33 -21.50 5.98
N LEU A 563 -10.22 -22.82 5.75
CA LEU A 563 -9.81 -23.36 4.44
C LEU A 563 -10.85 -23.11 3.35
N GLU A 564 -12.13 -22.92 3.70
CA GLU A 564 -13.18 -22.65 2.69
C GLU A 564 -12.97 -21.31 1.98
N PHE A 565 -12.23 -20.38 2.60
CA PHE A 565 -11.80 -19.14 1.97
C PHE A 565 -10.84 -19.35 0.80
N GLU A 566 -10.24 -20.54 0.63
CA GLU A 566 -9.40 -20.85 -0.54
C GLU A 566 -10.18 -20.73 -1.86
N ARG A 567 -11.49 -21.01 -1.84
CA ARG A 567 -12.39 -20.90 -3.01
C ARG A 567 -12.75 -19.45 -3.37
N ILE A 568 -12.39 -18.48 -2.53
CA ILE A 568 -12.77 -17.06 -2.61
C ILE A 568 -11.60 -16.13 -2.26
N LYS A 569 -10.37 -16.60 -2.45
CA LYS A 569 -9.11 -15.95 -2.04
C LYS A 569 -8.88 -14.53 -2.59
N ASN A 570 -9.60 -14.17 -3.66
CA ASN A 570 -9.50 -12.87 -4.33
C ASN A 570 -10.77 -12.00 -4.18
N GLY A 571 -11.67 -12.35 -3.25
CA GLY A 571 -12.83 -11.53 -2.88
C GLY A 571 -14.06 -11.70 -3.77
N GLY A 572 -13.97 -12.49 -4.85
CA GLY A 572 -15.11 -12.98 -5.62
C GLY A 572 -15.37 -14.47 -5.38
N CYS A 573 -16.06 -15.13 -6.32
CA CYS A 573 -16.28 -16.59 -6.30
C CYS A 573 -15.22 -17.37 -7.11
N ASN A 574 -15.27 -18.69 -7.04
CA ASN A 574 -14.40 -19.62 -7.78
C ASN A 574 -14.61 -19.68 -9.32
N GLN A 575 -15.46 -18.83 -9.89
CA GLN A 575 -15.64 -18.72 -11.34
C GLN A 575 -14.48 -17.92 -11.94
N PRO A 576 -14.00 -18.23 -13.15
CA PRO A 576 -12.90 -17.48 -13.79
C PRO A 576 -13.28 -16.01 -14.02
N CYS A 577 -12.32 -15.08 -13.85
CA CYS A 577 -12.59 -13.64 -13.99
C CYS A 577 -13.03 -13.27 -15.43
N LYS A 578 -12.40 -13.89 -16.44
CA LYS A 578 -12.64 -13.71 -17.88
C LYS A 578 -12.51 -12.27 -18.41
N ALA A 579 -11.98 -11.34 -17.61
CA ALA A 579 -11.75 -9.97 -18.04
C ALA A 579 -10.45 -9.84 -18.83
N LEU A 580 -10.43 -8.97 -19.84
CA LEU A 580 -9.23 -8.65 -20.61
C LEU A 580 -8.34 -7.68 -19.83
N MET A 581 -7.08 -8.07 -19.65
CA MET A 581 -6.02 -7.27 -19.05
C MET A 581 -5.47 -6.25 -20.06
N ALA A 582 -4.69 -5.26 -19.58
CA ALA A 582 -4.13 -4.19 -20.41
C ALA A 582 -3.17 -4.68 -21.51
N ASP A 583 -2.58 -5.85 -21.30
CA ASP A 583 -1.71 -6.55 -22.25
C ASP A 583 -2.48 -7.35 -23.32
N GLY A 584 -3.81 -7.41 -23.24
CA GLY A 584 -4.69 -8.11 -24.16
C GLY A 584 -4.93 -9.58 -23.82
N HIS A 585 -4.30 -10.13 -22.76
CA HIS A 585 -4.57 -11.48 -22.29
C HIS A 585 -5.80 -11.52 -21.37
N VAL A 586 -6.41 -12.69 -21.28
CA VAL A 586 -7.50 -12.94 -20.33
C VAL A 586 -6.90 -13.11 -18.95
N CYS A 587 -7.49 -12.47 -17.94
CA CYS A 587 -7.07 -12.60 -16.55
C CYS A 587 -7.07 -14.10 -16.14
N PRO A 588 -5.93 -14.65 -15.70
CA PRO A 588 -5.83 -16.05 -15.29
C PRO A 588 -6.45 -16.31 -13.90
N GLU A 589 -6.76 -15.26 -13.15
CA GLU A 589 -7.31 -15.38 -11.80
C GLU A 589 -8.82 -15.70 -11.79
N GLU A 590 -9.26 -16.26 -10.66
CA GLU A 590 -10.68 -16.40 -10.32
C GLU A 590 -11.35 -15.03 -10.15
N CYS A 591 -12.67 -15.00 -10.03
CA CYS A 591 -13.44 -13.77 -9.90
C CYS A 591 -12.90 -12.92 -8.75
N HIS A 592 -12.64 -11.65 -9.05
CA HIS A 592 -12.11 -10.69 -8.10
C HIS A 592 -12.65 -9.29 -8.38
N HIS A 593 -12.54 -8.41 -7.39
CA HIS A 593 -12.87 -6.98 -7.53
C HIS A 593 -11.61 -6.09 -7.50
N GLY A 594 -10.44 -6.67 -7.24
CA GLY A 594 -9.15 -5.97 -7.27
C GLY A 594 -8.74 -5.53 -8.69
N SER A 595 -7.77 -4.62 -8.77
CA SER A 595 -7.32 -4.07 -10.05
C SER A 595 -6.49 -5.08 -10.85
N HIS A 596 -6.81 -5.25 -12.12
CA HIS A 596 -6.03 -6.09 -13.05
C HIS A 596 -4.59 -5.60 -13.28
N LYS A 597 -4.20 -4.43 -12.75
CA LYS A 597 -2.81 -3.95 -12.74
C LYS A 597 -1.90 -4.74 -11.80
N GLU A 598 -2.47 -5.33 -10.75
CA GLU A 598 -1.72 -6.13 -9.76
C GLU A 598 -1.55 -7.60 -10.21
N VAL A 599 -2.29 -8.00 -11.25
CA VAL A 599 -2.25 -9.36 -11.80
C VAL A 599 -1.10 -9.47 -12.81
N VAL A 600 -0.23 -10.46 -12.61
CA VAL A 600 0.93 -10.71 -13.47
C VAL A 600 0.55 -11.72 -14.55
N CYS A 601 0.75 -11.35 -15.82
CA CYS A 601 0.50 -12.26 -16.94
C CYS A 601 1.75 -13.12 -17.24
N HIS A 602 1.58 -14.45 -17.14
CA HIS A 602 2.62 -15.44 -17.46
C HIS A 602 2.49 -16.09 -18.85
N GLU A 603 1.55 -15.61 -19.66
CA GLU A 603 1.40 -16.05 -21.05
C GLU A 603 2.57 -15.56 -21.92
N SER A 604 2.79 -16.24 -23.05
CA SER A 604 3.77 -15.79 -24.04
C SER A 604 3.39 -14.41 -24.58
N CYS A 605 4.38 -13.55 -24.78
CA CYS A 605 4.12 -12.19 -25.23
C CYS A 605 3.57 -12.18 -26.67
N ASN A 606 2.32 -11.72 -26.82
CA ASN A 606 1.64 -11.60 -28.10
C ASN A 606 1.66 -10.18 -28.67
N ARG A 607 2.44 -9.26 -28.08
CA ARG A 607 2.58 -7.89 -28.58
C ARG A 607 3.14 -7.89 -29.99
N ILE A 608 2.57 -7.02 -30.81
CA ILE A 608 2.99 -6.81 -32.19
C ILE A 608 4.39 -6.16 -32.13
N ARG A 609 5.40 -6.88 -32.63
CA ARG A 609 6.74 -6.31 -32.86
C ARG A 609 6.64 -5.24 -33.95
N PRO A 610 7.62 -4.31 -34.06
CA PRO A 610 7.64 -3.32 -35.15
C PRO A 610 7.41 -3.97 -36.52
N SER A 611 6.84 -3.20 -37.46
CA SER A 611 6.23 -3.65 -38.73
C SER A 611 7.10 -4.54 -39.63
N HIS A 612 8.42 -4.58 -39.44
CA HIS A 612 9.37 -5.38 -40.21
C HIS A 612 9.66 -6.77 -39.61
N CYS A 613 9.11 -7.10 -38.43
CA CYS A 613 9.39 -8.36 -37.74
C CYS A 613 8.11 -9.20 -37.58
N THR A 614 8.05 -10.35 -38.26
CA THR A 614 6.94 -11.32 -38.18
C THR A 614 7.16 -12.42 -37.13
N HIS A 615 8.27 -12.39 -36.39
CA HIS A 615 8.63 -13.43 -35.43
C HIS A 615 7.91 -13.28 -34.08
N PRO A 616 7.46 -14.40 -33.46
CA PRO A 616 6.86 -14.36 -32.14
C PRO A 616 7.86 -13.88 -31.07
N CYS A 617 7.36 -13.30 -29.99
CA CYS A 617 8.21 -12.98 -28.84
C CYS A 617 8.38 -14.22 -27.96
N LEU A 618 9.63 -14.56 -27.64
CA LEU A 618 9.97 -15.70 -26.78
C LEU A 618 9.82 -15.37 -25.29
N ASN A 619 9.76 -14.09 -24.94
CA ASN A 619 9.63 -13.63 -23.55
C ASN A 619 8.19 -13.72 -23.04
N LYS A 620 8.06 -13.76 -21.71
CA LYS A 620 6.75 -13.72 -21.04
C LYS A 620 6.19 -12.31 -21.06
N CYS A 621 4.86 -12.19 -21.04
CA CYS A 621 4.20 -10.89 -21.21
C CYS A 621 4.56 -9.88 -20.11
N TYR A 622 4.75 -10.33 -18.86
CA TYR A 622 5.18 -9.46 -17.76
C TYR A 622 6.57 -8.84 -17.97
N GLU A 623 7.50 -9.55 -18.62
CA GLU A 623 8.87 -9.09 -18.89
C GLU A 623 8.87 -7.95 -19.93
N CYS A 624 8.06 -8.10 -20.98
CA CYS A 624 7.87 -7.03 -21.95
C CYS A 624 7.07 -5.85 -21.36
N SER A 625 6.16 -6.11 -20.42
CA SER A 625 5.35 -5.07 -19.77
C SER A 625 6.17 -4.14 -18.87
N ALA A 626 7.17 -4.67 -18.17
CA ALA A 626 8.09 -3.86 -17.38
C ALA A 626 8.88 -2.84 -18.23
N ASN A 627 9.25 -3.23 -19.46
CA ASN A 627 10.10 -2.42 -20.36
C ASN A 627 9.29 -1.61 -21.40
N GLY A 628 7.96 -1.72 -21.41
CA GLY A 628 7.09 -1.06 -22.39
C GLY A 628 7.13 -1.63 -23.82
N HIS A 629 8.19 -2.35 -24.20
CA HIS A 629 8.42 -2.88 -25.54
C HIS A 629 9.00 -4.31 -25.50
N CYS A 630 8.87 -5.06 -26.60
CA CYS A 630 9.54 -6.36 -26.75
C CYS A 630 11.05 -6.15 -27.02
N PRO A 631 11.94 -7.04 -26.53
CA PRO A 631 13.35 -6.99 -26.87
C PRO A 631 13.57 -7.17 -28.39
N PRO A 632 14.68 -6.65 -28.97
CA PRO A 632 14.98 -6.79 -30.39
C PRO A 632 15.02 -8.27 -30.83
N CYS A 633 14.64 -8.54 -32.09
CA CYS A 633 14.61 -9.90 -32.64
C CYS A 633 15.98 -10.29 -33.19
N THR A 634 16.51 -11.43 -32.76
CA THR A 634 17.83 -11.95 -33.16
C THR A 634 17.79 -13.05 -34.22
N GLU A 635 16.62 -13.31 -34.82
CA GLU A 635 16.47 -14.30 -35.89
C GLU A 635 17.14 -13.81 -37.18
N GLU A 636 17.83 -14.70 -37.91
CA GLU A 636 18.48 -14.38 -39.18
C GLU A 636 17.45 -14.24 -40.32
N CYS A 637 17.59 -13.21 -41.15
CA CYS A 637 16.69 -12.90 -42.25
C CYS A 637 17.46 -12.58 -43.54
N THR A 638 16.97 -13.13 -44.65
CA THR A 638 17.36 -12.78 -46.01
C THR A 638 16.33 -11.83 -46.60
N ILE A 639 16.79 -10.68 -47.09
CA ILE A 639 15.93 -9.71 -47.78
C ILE A 639 16.53 -9.32 -49.13
N GLU A 640 15.68 -8.90 -50.07
CA GLU A 640 16.10 -8.34 -51.35
C GLU A 640 16.15 -6.82 -51.23
N LEU A 641 17.31 -6.23 -51.54
CA LEU A 641 17.52 -4.79 -51.57
C LEU A 641 16.74 -4.18 -52.75
N ASP A 642 16.46 -2.87 -52.70
CA ASP A 642 15.72 -2.15 -53.76
C ASP A 642 16.34 -2.28 -55.16
N CYS A 643 17.63 -2.64 -55.23
CA CYS A 643 18.36 -2.93 -56.47
C CYS A 643 18.22 -4.39 -56.98
N GLY A 644 17.45 -5.25 -56.32
CA GLY A 644 17.23 -6.66 -56.68
C GLY A 644 18.27 -7.66 -56.15
N HIS A 645 19.25 -7.24 -55.36
CA HIS A 645 20.32 -8.10 -54.83
C HIS A 645 20.02 -8.57 -53.40
N LYS A 646 20.46 -9.79 -53.03
CA LYS A 646 20.15 -10.43 -51.75
C LYS A 646 21.14 -10.04 -50.64
N TYR A 647 20.62 -9.75 -49.44
CA TYR A 647 21.40 -9.44 -48.24
C TYR A 647 20.94 -10.30 -47.05
N THR A 648 21.89 -10.81 -46.25
CA THR A 648 21.68 -11.65 -45.05
C THR A 648 22.09 -10.90 -43.78
N GLY A 649 21.19 -10.76 -42.80
CA GLY A 649 21.46 -10.10 -41.52
C GLY A 649 20.47 -10.47 -40.40
N GLN A 650 20.64 -9.92 -39.18
CA GLN A 650 19.69 -10.14 -38.08
C GLN A 650 18.42 -9.30 -38.28
N CYS A 651 17.26 -9.83 -37.86
CA CYS A 651 15.97 -9.20 -38.06
C CYS A 651 15.87 -7.79 -37.44
N CYS A 652 16.55 -7.54 -36.30
CA CYS A 652 16.60 -6.22 -35.67
C CYS A 652 17.35 -5.15 -36.49
N ASP A 653 18.22 -5.55 -37.41
CA ASP A 653 19.05 -4.65 -38.20
C ASP A 653 18.36 -4.24 -39.51
N ILE A 654 17.23 -4.89 -39.85
CA ILE A 654 16.43 -4.63 -41.05
C ILE A 654 15.98 -3.17 -41.23
N PRO A 655 15.51 -2.43 -40.21
CA PRO A 655 15.11 -1.03 -40.40
C PRO A 655 16.28 -0.09 -40.79
N ASN A 656 17.55 -0.49 -40.62
CA ASN A 656 18.72 0.29 -41.07
C ASN A 656 19.18 -0.09 -42.50
N ILE A 657 18.49 -1.00 -43.18
CA ILE A 657 18.90 -1.52 -44.49
C ILE A 657 18.75 -0.50 -45.62
N HIS A 658 17.85 0.47 -45.51
CA HIS A 658 17.77 1.56 -46.52
C HIS A 658 19.07 2.38 -46.61
N ASN A 659 19.98 2.25 -45.63
CA ASN A 659 21.31 2.89 -45.64
C ASN A 659 22.47 1.93 -45.96
N THR A 660 22.19 0.65 -46.25
CA THR A 660 23.22 -0.31 -46.64
C THR A 660 23.51 -0.24 -48.13
N LYS A 661 24.78 0.02 -48.48
CA LYS A 661 25.21 0.27 -49.87
C LYS A 661 25.40 -1.05 -50.62
N CYS A 662 24.69 -1.24 -51.73
CA CYS A 662 24.90 -2.36 -52.64
C CYS A 662 26.25 -2.22 -53.37
N THR A 663 27.05 -3.30 -53.40
CA THR A 663 28.41 -3.29 -53.96
C THR A 663 28.55 -3.91 -55.36
N GLU A 664 27.46 -4.34 -56.00
CA GLU A 664 27.49 -4.87 -57.38
C GLU A 664 27.62 -3.75 -58.44
N THR A 665 28.19 -4.03 -59.63
CA THR A 665 28.51 -3.03 -60.70
C THR A 665 27.60 -3.17 -61.92
N VAL A 666 27.11 -2.07 -62.51
CA VAL A 666 26.13 -2.04 -63.62
C VAL A 666 26.37 -0.93 -64.67
N GLU A 667 25.86 -1.12 -65.89
CA GLU A 667 25.92 -0.15 -67.02
C GLU A 667 24.69 0.78 -67.03
N ALA A 668 24.87 2.11 -67.14
CA ALA A 668 23.78 3.08 -67.03
C ALA A 668 23.81 4.20 -68.09
N THR A 669 22.64 4.56 -68.62
CA THR A 669 22.45 5.64 -69.59
C THR A 669 22.09 6.94 -68.86
N LEU A 670 22.87 8.00 -69.07
CA LEU A 670 22.62 9.35 -68.58
C LEU A 670 21.36 9.93 -69.23
N SER A 671 20.67 10.79 -68.50
CA SER A 671 19.33 11.31 -68.82
C SER A 671 19.23 12.19 -70.07
N CYS A 672 20.36 12.56 -70.68
CA CYS A 672 20.42 13.21 -72.00
C CYS A 672 20.54 12.23 -73.18
N GLY A 673 20.51 10.92 -72.94
CA GLY A 673 20.56 9.87 -73.96
C GLY A 673 21.94 9.27 -74.25
N HIS A 674 22.95 9.42 -73.37
CA HIS A 674 24.34 8.95 -73.56
C HIS A 674 24.78 7.96 -72.46
N ASN A 675 25.62 6.94 -72.72
CA ASN A 675 25.90 5.82 -71.78
C ASN A 675 27.22 5.94 -70.95
N ALA A 676 27.25 5.41 -69.71
CA ALA A 676 28.41 5.28 -68.80
C ALA A 676 28.28 4.10 -67.75
N CYS A 677 29.39 3.48 -67.29
CA CYS A 677 29.37 2.33 -66.34
C CYS A 677 29.68 2.74 -64.88
N ILE A 678 28.91 2.28 -63.88
CA ILE A 678 29.00 2.71 -62.46
C ILE A 678 28.60 1.63 -61.43
N LYS A 679 28.89 1.80 -60.12
CA LYS A 679 28.41 0.87 -59.06
C LYS A 679 26.91 1.01 -58.83
N CYS A 680 26.23 -0.06 -58.42
CA CYS A 680 24.77 -0.10 -58.31
C CYS A 680 24.20 0.99 -57.38
N PHE A 681 24.80 1.23 -56.21
CA PHE A 681 24.37 2.34 -55.34
C PHE A 681 24.61 3.74 -55.93
N GLU A 682 25.48 3.88 -56.94
CA GLU A 682 25.80 5.15 -57.62
C GLU A 682 24.80 5.47 -58.75
N THR A 683 23.98 4.51 -59.17
CA THR A 683 22.95 4.68 -60.22
C THR A 683 21.80 5.63 -59.84
N GLN A 684 21.60 5.89 -58.54
CA GLN A 684 20.55 6.78 -58.06
C GLN A 684 20.89 8.28 -58.23
N ASN A 685 22.15 8.62 -58.55
CA ASN A 685 22.62 10.00 -58.69
C ASN A 685 23.23 10.28 -60.09
N LEU A 686 22.57 9.78 -61.13
CA LEU A 686 22.93 10.04 -62.54
C LEU A 686 22.88 11.54 -62.90
N ASN A 687 22.13 12.35 -62.14
CA ASN A 687 21.93 13.79 -62.36
C ASN A 687 23.08 14.69 -61.86
N ALA A 688 24.06 14.16 -61.11
CA ALA A 688 25.27 14.92 -60.76
C ALA A 688 26.21 15.10 -61.98
N ILE A 689 25.84 14.51 -63.11
CA ILE A 689 26.57 14.55 -64.38
C ILE A 689 25.73 15.38 -65.37
N VAL A 690 26.22 16.57 -65.75
CA VAL A 690 25.41 17.67 -66.32
C VAL A 690 25.40 17.71 -67.87
N CYS A 691 24.22 17.93 -68.47
CA CYS A 691 23.98 18.15 -69.91
C CYS A 691 23.60 19.63 -70.24
N GLN A 692 23.86 20.17 -71.45
CA GLN A 692 24.02 21.63 -71.70
C GLN A 692 23.08 22.38 -72.73
N GLU A 693 21.78 22.09 -72.96
CA GLU A 693 20.90 22.85 -73.93
C GLU A 693 19.62 23.57 -73.34
N ARG A 694 19.04 24.65 -73.96
CA ARG A 694 17.98 25.59 -73.41
C ARG A 694 16.81 26.04 -74.37
N HIS A 695 15.56 26.34 -73.90
CA HIS A 695 14.38 26.87 -74.68
C HIS A 695 13.23 27.63 -73.89
N THR A 696 12.41 28.47 -74.56
CA THR A 696 11.34 29.40 -74.05
C THR A 696 9.93 28.79 -73.78
N ILE A 697 9.18 29.22 -72.74
CA ILE A 697 7.88 28.60 -72.30
C ILE A 697 6.76 29.61 -71.90
N VAL A 698 5.47 29.29 -72.12
CA VAL A 698 4.28 30.10 -71.75
C VAL A 698 3.48 29.44 -70.62
N LEU A 699 3.06 30.20 -69.60
CA LEU A 699 2.42 29.74 -68.35
C LEU A 699 0.88 29.75 -68.41
N ARG A 700 0.24 28.87 -67.62
CA ARG A 700 -1.19 28.49 -67.72
C ARG A 700 -2.22 29.57 -67.34
N CYS A 701 -1.81 30.66 -66.68
CA CYS A 701 -2.66 31.83 -66.45
C CYS A 701 -2.74 32.79 -67.65
N GLY A 702 -1.91 32.56 -68.69
CA GLY A 702 -1.94 33.34 -69.96
C GLY A 702 -0.71 34.20 -70.27
N HIS A 703 0.41 34.10 -69.52
CA HIS A 703 1.62 34.96 -69.68
C HIS A 703 2.92 34.13 -69.94
N SER A 704 4.03 34.68 -70.50
CA SER A 704 5.22 33.93 -71.01
C SER A 704 6.62 34.28 -70.42
N SER A 705 7.57 33.31 -70.35
CA SER A 705 9.00 33.51 -69.92
C SER A 705 10.03 32.45 -70.42
N GLU A 706 11.36 32.72 -70.40
CA GLU A 706 12.45 31.82 -70.88
C GLU A 706 13.19 31.01 -69.80
N ALA A 707 13.44 29.70 -70.02
CA ALA A 707 14.17 28.83 -69.08
C ALA A 707 15.11 27.77 -69.74
N ARG A 708 16.02 27.15 -68.96
CA ARG A 708 16.77 25.96 -69.41
C ARG A 708 15.88 24.74 -69.28
N CYS A 709 16.22 23.61 -69.93
CA CYS A 709 15.45 22.38 -69.74
C CYS A 709 15.35 22.03 -68.24
N GLY A 710 14.12 22.13 -67.69
CA GLY A 710 13.78 21.78 -66.31
C GLY A 710 13.66 22.92 -65.28
N THR A 711 13.08 24.09 -65.57
CA THR A 711 12.81 25.12 -64.51
C THR A 711 11.44 25.83 -64.69
N GLU A 712 10.65 26.02 -63.61
CA GLU A 712 9.26 26.58 -63.56
C GLU A 712 9.15 27.95 -62.84
N VAL A 713 8.12 28.80 -63.12
CA VAL A 713 7.91 30.21 -62.62
C VAL A 713 6.40 30.56 -62.33
N LEU A 714 6.02 31.47 -61.38
CA LEU A 714 4.64 31.74 -60.79
C LEU A 714 4.14 33.25 -60.78
N CYS A 715 2.83 33.55 -60.49
CA CYS A 715 2.03 34.82 -60.75
C CYS A 715 1.48 35.62 -59.50
N THR A 716 1.07 36.93 -59.57
CA THR A 716 0.79 37.84 -58.39
C THR A 716 -0.42 38.86 -58.42
N GLU A 717 -1.72 38.49 -58.48
CA GLU A 717 -2.94 39.41 -58.45
C GLU A 717 -4.00 39.07 -57.33
N GLU A 718 -5.14 39.78 -57.06
CA GLU A 718 -6.14 39.65 -55.90
C GLU A 718 -7.48 38.83 -56.12
N CYS A 719 -8.21 38.37 -55.06
CA CYS A 719 -9.37 37.41 -55.10
C CYS A 719 -10.72 37.86 -54.41
N ASP A 720 -11.88 37.59 -55.05
CA ASP A 720 -13.25 38.04 -54.66
C ASP A 720 -14.31 36.88 -54.44
N GLN A 721 -14.10 35.92 -53.53
CA GLN A 721 -15.04 34.76 -53.33
C GLN A 721 -15.75 34.63 -51.95
N PHE A 722 -16.85 33.86 -51.88
CA PHE A 722 -17.69 33.59 -50.68
C PHE A 722 -17.24 32.36 -49.86
N TYR A 723 -17.44 32.36 -48.52
CA TYR A 723 -17.21 31.21 -47.64
C TYR A 723 -18.33 30.15 -47.71
N GLU A 724 -17.96 28.87 -47.64
CA GLU A 724 -18.81 27.70 -47.93
C GLU A 724 -20.04 27.50 -47.02
N CYS A 725 -20.15 28.17 -45.88
CA CYS A 725 -21.39 28.12 -45.07
C CYS A 725 -22.59 28.82 -45.75
N GLY A 726 -22.35 29.48 -46.89
CA GLY A 726 -23.40 29.99 -47.78
C GLY A 726 -23.99 31.33 -47.38
N GLN A 727 -23.45 32.01 -46.35
CA GLN A 727 -23.95 33.32 -45.89
C GLN A 727 -22.86 34.38 -45.59
N HIS A 728 -21.56 34.17 -45.90
CA HIS A 728 -20.42 35.08 -45.55
C HIS A 728 -19.28 35.17 -46.65
N VAL A 729 -18.43 36.24 -46.79
CA VAL A 729 -17.47 36.57 -47.94
C VAL A 729 -15.96 36.78 -47.56
N CYS A 730 -14.98 36.50 -48.46
CA CYS A 730 -13.48 36.57 -48.31
C CYS A 730 -12.76 37.74 -49.06
N GLN A 731 -11.52 38.11 -48.64
CA GLN A 731 -10.76 39.29 -49.09
C GLN A 731 -9.19 39.09 -49.20
N GLU A 732 -8.64 38.09 -49.93
CA GLU A 732 -7.17 37.73 -49.97
C GLU A 732 -6.50 37.72 -51.41
N LEU A 733 -5.16 37.55 -51.55
CA LEU A 733 -4.36 37.57 -52.83
C LEU A 733 -4.26 36.21 -53.58
N CYS A 734 -4.36 36.16 -54.92
CA CYS A 734 -4.42 34.96 -55.80
C CYS A 734 -3.09 34.21 -56.05
N GLY A 735 -1.94 34.87 -55.90
CA GLY A 735 -0.61 34.22 -56.05
C GLY A 735 -0.17 33.41 -54.83
N MET A 736 -0.96 33.42 -53.75
CA MET A 736 -0.68 32.74 -52.49
C MET A 736 -1.92 31.95 -52.03
N ASP A 737 -1.68 30.84 -51.33
CA ASP A 737 -2.74 29.93 -50.87
C ASP A 737 -3.62 30.58 -49.80
N HIS A 738 -4.92 30.76 -50.09
CA HIS A 738 -5.95 31.16 -49.12
C HIS A 738 -7.22 30.28 -49.29
N SER A 739 -8.06 30.17 -48.26
CA SER A 739 -9.18 29.20 -48.22
C SER A 739 -10.52 29.83 -47.79
N HIS A 740 -11.60 29.37 -48.42
CA HIS A 740 -12.97 29.82 -48.24
C HIS A 740 -13.83 28.83 -47.42
N GLU A 741 -13.18 28.03 -46.56
CA GLU A 741 -13.78 26.91 -45.84
C GLU A 741 -14.52 27.29 -44.54
N ARG A 742 -15.52 26.48 -44.18
CA ARG A 742 -16.48 26.63 -43.06
C ARG A 742 -15.89 26.78 -41.65
N GLN A 743 -14.65 26.33 -41.45
CA GLN A 743 -13.97 26.19 -40.15
C GLN A 743 -13.65 27.51 -39.42
N TYR A 744 -13.84 28.65 -40.08
CA TYR A 744 -13.58 29.99 -39.55
C TYR A 744 -14.88 30.76 -39.20
N CYS A 745 -16.00 30.06 -38.95
CA CYS A 745 -17.36 30.60 -38.67
C CYS A 745 -17.72 30.64 -37.14
N PRO A 746 -18.65 31.46 -36.57
CA PRO A 746 -18.80 31.63 -35.09
C PRO A 746 -20.15 31.31 -34.29
N ALA A 747 -20.96 30.21 -34.48
CA ALA A 747 -22.29 29.94 -33.77
C ALA A 747 -22.41 28.67 -32.79
N ASN A 748 -23.59 28.11 -32.30
CA ASN A 748 -23.86 26.92 -31.33
C ASN A 748 -24.69 25.61 -31.82
N CYS A 749 -24.61 24.33 -31.25
CA CYS A 749 -25.03 22.98 -31.85
C CYS A 749 -25.94 21.93 -31.05
N SER A 750 -26.52 20.87 -31.70
CA SER A 750 -27.64 20.00 -31.22
C SER A 750 -27.66 18.44 -31.51
N LYS A 751 -26.55 17.67 -31.53
CA LYS A 751 -26.50 16.24 -32.04
C LYS A 751 -26.22 15.12 -31.00
N GLU A 752 -26.71 13.89 -31.27
CA GLU A 752 -26.38 12.60 -30.58
C GLU A 752 -25.18 11.86 -31.24
N LEU A 753 -24.30 11.26 -30.44
CA LEU A 753 -23.07 10.57 -30.85
C LEU A 753 -23.35 9.10 -31.24
N ILE A 754 -22.42 8.48 -31.99
CA ILE A 754 -22.54 7.12 -32.54
C ILE A 754 -22.72 6.04 -31.45
N CYS A 755 -22.19 6.28 -30.23
CA CYS A 755 -22.40 5.41 -29.08
C CYS A 755 -23.77 5.58 -28.38
N GLY A 756 -24.62 6.51 -28.83
CA GLY A 756 -25.94 6.78 -28.24
C GLY A 756 -26.02 7.93 -27.22
N HIS A 757 -24.92 8.65 -26.94
CA HIS A 757 -24.85 9.74 -25.92
C HIS A 757 -24.83 11.18 -26.55
N ARG A 758 -25.17 12.27 -25.83
CA ARG A 758 -25.32 13.66 -26.39
C ARG A 758 -24.06 14.55 -26.34
N CYS A 759 -23.91 15.46 -27.30
CA CYS A 759 -22.74 16.34 -27.51
C CYS A 759 -22.75 17.66 -26.70
N ALA A 760 -21.57 18.14 -26.26
CA ALA A 760 -21.39 19.38 -25.49
C ALA A 760 -20.86 20.66 -26.22
N ASN A 761 -20.70 20.72 -27.56
CA ASN A 761 -20.02 21.83 -28.31
C ASN A 761 -20.91 22.61 -29.31
N GLY A 762 -20.50 23.82 -29.77
CA GLY A 762 -21.22 24.79 -30.65
C GLY A 762 -21.10 24.65 -32.21
N CYS A 763 -21.61 25.61 -33.03
CA CYS A 763 -21.75 25.67 -34.52
C CYS A 763 -20.64 26.43 -35.30
N ALA A 764 -19.70 27.09 -34.61
CA ALA A 764 -18.41 27.46 -35.22
C ALA A 764 -17.72 26.26 -35.87
N LYS A 765 -18.03 25.07 -35.33
CA LYS A 765 -17.82 23.79 -35.96
C LYS A 765 -19.10 22.97 -35.86
N ALA A 766 -20.04 23.19 -36.77
CA ALA A 766 -21.29 22.42 -36.83
C ALA A 766 -21.09 20.89 -36.83
N ASP A 767 -19.87 20.43 -37.18
CA ASP A 767 -19.47 19.03 -37.26
C ASP A 767 -18.58 18.54 -36.09
N ASP A 768 -18.10 19.42 -35.18
CA ASP A 768 -17.15 19.04 -34.12
C ASP A 768 -17.84 18.86 -32.76
N HIS A 769 -18.47 17.69 -32.66
CA HIS A 769 -19.10 17.20 -31.45
C HIS A 769 -18.06 16.66 -30.46
N THR A 770 -18.39 16.52 -29.17
CA THR A 770 -17.49 15.80 -28.23
C THR A 770 -17.28 14.38 -28.74
N GLN A 771 -16.11 14.12 -29.33
CA GLN A 771 -15.80 12.83 -29.96
C GLN A 771 -15.64 11.69 -28.93
N ARG A 772 -15.62 12.00 -27.63
CA ARG A 772 -15.25 11.07 -26.56
C ARG A 772 -16.37 10.89 -25.54
N CYS A 773 -16.94 9.69 -25.52
CA CYS A 773 -17.88 9.24 -24.51
C CYS A 773 -17.14 8.66 -23.28
N LEU A 774 -17.37 9.20 -22.08
CA LEU A 774 -16.75 8.76 -20.82
C LEU A 774 -17.50 7.60 -20.13
N GLU A 775 -18.63 7.15 -20.70
CA GLU A 775 -19.39 6.01 -20.18
C GLU A 775 -18.66 4.67 -20.44
N LYS A 776 -19.08 3.60 -19.76
CA LYS A 776 -18.50 2.26 -19.94
C LYS A 776 -18.78 1.72 -21.36
N CYS A 777 -17.84 0.96 -21.92
CA CYS A 777 -17.99 0.34 -23.22
C CYS A 777 -18.86 -0.93 -23.17
N ASP A 778 -19.85 -1.04 -24.06
CA ASP A 778 -20.78 -2.17 -24.15
C ASP A 778 -20.30 -3.31 -25.07
N TYR A 779 -19.06 -3.24 -25.58
CA TYR A 779 -18.54 -4.24 -26.51
C TYR A 779 -18.21 -5.59 -25.83
N SER A 780 -18.72 -6.68 -26.41
CA SER A 780 -18.39 -8.06 -26.05
C SER A 780 -17.90 -8.86 -27.26
N CYS A 781 -16.80 -9.62 -27.14
CA CYS A 781 -16.31 -10.45 -28.25
C CYS A 781 -17.13 -11.74 -28.44
N LEU A 782 -16.89 -12.48 -29.54
CA LEU A 782 -17.54 -13.77 -29.85
C LEU A 782 -17.28 -14.89 -28.81
N HIS A 783 -16.26 -14.72 -27.96
CA HIS A 783 -16.01 -15.60 -26.81
C HIS A 783 -16.79 -15.19 -25.55
N GLY A 784 -17.49 -14.06 -25.58
CA GLY A 784 -18.24 -13.50 -24.44
C GLY A 784 -17.42 -12.65 -23.47
N TYR A 785 -16.23 -12.18 -23.87
CA TYR A 785 -15.41 -11.28 -23.03
C TYR A 785 -15.82 -9.81 -23.22
N GLU A 786 -16.10 -9.12 -22.12
CA GLU A 786 -16.52 -7.72 -22.08
C GLU A 786 -15.31 -6.76 -22.02
N CYS A 787 -15.48 -5.57 -22.63
CA CYS A 787 -14.47 -4.51 -22.57
C CYS A 787 -14.46 -3.80 -21.21
N SER A 788 -13.27 -3.57 -20.64
CA SER A 788 -13.10 -2.88 -19.35
C SER A 788 -12.79 -1.38 -19.47
N ARG A 789 -12.74 -0.84 -20.69
CA ARG A 789 -12.36 0.56 -21.00
C ARG A 789 -13.58 1.49 -21.13
N ALA A 790 -13.32 2.80 -21.07
CA ALA A 790 -14.32 3.82 -21.40
C ALA A 790 -14.63 3.79 -22.91
N CYS A 791 -15.84 4.20 -23.30
CA CYS A 791 -16.36 4.09 -24.67
C CYS A 791 -15.50 4.85 -25.70
N PHE A 792 -14.85 5.95 -25.31
CA PHE A 792 -13.95 6.69 -26.20
C PHE A 792 -12.58 6.05 -26.42
N GLU A 793 -12.18 5.10 -25.58
CA GLU A 793 -10.89 4.43 -25.69
C GLU A 793 -11.02 3.24 -26.65
N GLU A 794 -9.97 2.96 -27.43
CA GLU A 794 -9.97 1.80 -28.30
C GLU A 794 -10.26 0.52 -27.51
N CYS A 795 -11.24 -0.26 -27.97
CA CYS A 795 -11.62 -1.52 -27.33
C CYS A 795 -10.44 -2.49 -27.30
N ILE A 796 -10.31 -3.24 -26.19
CA ILE A 796 -9.27 -4.26 -26.07
C ILE A 796 -9.55 -5.39 -27.08
N LYS A 797 -8.59 -5.62 -27.98
CA LYS A 797 -8.68 -6.64 -29.03
C LYS A 797 -8.46 -8.03 -28.43
N CYS A 798 -9.44 -8.93 -28.55
CA CYS A 798 -9.34 -10.30 -28.07
C CYS A 798 -8.32 -11.10 -28.91
N VAL A 799 -7.20 -11.53 -28.32
CA VAL A 799 -6.14 -12.28 -29.02
C VAL A 799 -6.35 -13.79 -29.03
N SER A 800 -7.39 -14.31 -28.36
CA SER A 800 -7.70 -15.73 -28.33
C SER A 800 -7.92 -16.28 -29.76
N PRO A 801 -7.59 -17.55 -30.02
CA PRO A 801 -7.91 -18.19 -31.29
C PRO A 801 -9.41 -18.05 -31.60
N CYS A 802 -9.74 -17.73 -32.85
CA CYS A 802 -11.13 -17.59 -33.26
C CYS A 802 -11.94 -18.86 -32.90
N SER A 803 -13.07 -18.71 -32.22
CA SER A 803 -13.94 -19.83 -31.81
C SER A 803 -14.64 -20.52 -32.99
N TYR A 804 -14.50 -19.97 -34.20
CA TYR A 804 -15.25 -20.33 -35.38
C TYR A 804 -14.67 -21.59 -36.06
N GLN A 805 -15.17 -22.75 -35.64
CA GLN A 805 -14.84 -24.07 -36.17
C GLN A 805 -16.10 -24.84 -36.62
N CYS A 806 -16.06 -25.46 -37.80
CA CYS A 806 -17.05 -26.44 -38.21
C CYS A 806 -16.36 -27.72 -38.70
N LYS A 807 -17.12 -28.77 -39.02
CA LYS A 807 -16.55 -30.03 -39.54
C LYS A 807 -15.79 -29.87 -40.86
N HIS A 808 -15.99 -28.75 -41.58
CA HIS A 808 -15.42 -28.51 -42.90
C HIS A 808 -14.28 -27.48 -42.91
N PHE A 809 -14.30 -26.50 -41.99
CA PHE A 809 -13.32 -25.41 -41.95
C PHE A 809 -13.01 -24.97 -40.52
N LYS A 810 -11.75 -24.64 -40.25
CA LYS A 810 -11.26 -24.12 -38.96
C LYS A 810 -10.50 -22.81 -39.21
N CYS A 811 -10.87 -21.75 -38.50
CA CYS A 811 -10.15 -20.47 -38.56
C CYS A 811 -8.81 -20.60 -37.82
N LEU A 812 -7.73 -20.10 -38.42
CA LEU A 812 -6.39 -20.07 -37.80
C LEU A 812 -6.00 -18.68 -37.28
N LYS A 813 -6.87 -17.69 -37.46
CA LYS A 813 -6.66 -16.28 -37.08
C LYS A 813 -7.10 -15.99 -35.65
N ARG A 814 -6.63 -14.86 -35.11
CA ARG A 814 -7.02 -14.36 -33.77
C ARG A 814 -8.44 -13.78 -33.81
N CYS A 815 -9.13 -13.70 -32.67
CA CYS A 815 -10.54 -13.26 -32.62
C CYS A 815 -10.79 -11.88 -33.22
N TYR A 816 -9.85 -10.93 -33.07
CA TYR A 816 -9.97 -9.59 -33.64
C TYR A 816 -9.64 -9.53 -35.14
N GLU A 817 -9.05 -10.58 -35.70
CA GLU A 817 -8.62 -10.64 -37.10
C GLU A 817 -9.77 -11.12 -37.99
N ILE A 818 -9.77 -10.67 -39.24
CA ILE A 818 -10.72 -11.14 -40.25
C ILE A 818 -10.43 -12.62 -40.49
N CYS A 819 -11.46 -13.47 -40.34
CA CYS A 819 -11.32 -14.90 -40.58
C CYS A 819 -10.83 -15.16 -42.00
N ASP A 820 -9.87 -16.06 -42.13
CA ASP A 820 -9.25 -16.49 -43.39
C ASP A 820 -10.06 -17.56 -44.13
N ARG A 821 -11.22 -17.94 -43.59
CA ARG A 821 -12.09 -18.97 -44.14
C ARG A 821 -13.37 -18.43 -44.76
N PRO A 822 -13.88 -19.03 -45.85
CA PRO A 822 -15.22 -18.77 -46.34
C PRO A 822 -16.29 -19.35 -45.39
N PRO A 823 -17.50 -18.78 -45.39
CA PRO A 823 -18.65 -19.32 -44.63
C PRO A 823 -19.00 -20.74 -45.11
N CYS A 824 -19.42 -21.59 -44.17
CA CYS A 824 -19.78 -22.97 -44.49
C CYS A 824 -21.19 -23.03 -45.09
N ASN A 825 -21.30 -23.45 -46.35
CA ASN A 825 -22.59 -23.56 -47.06
C ASN A 825 -23.30 -24.91 -46.83
N ALA A 826 -22.80 -25.77 -45.95
CA ALA A 826 -23.42 -27.07 -45.66
C ALA A 826 -24.62 -26.90 -44.70
N PRO A 827 -25.73 -27.62 -44.89
CA PRO A 827 -26.88 -27.55 -43.99
C PRO A 827 -26.53 -28.06 -42.58
N CYS A 828 -27.14 -27.45 -41.56
CA CYS A 828 -27.03 -27.92 -40.19
C CYS A 828 -27.72 -29.28 -40.04
N ARG A 829 -27.10 -30.20 -39.27
CA ARG A 829 -27.65 -31.53 -38.98
C ARG A 829 -28.27 -31.65 -37.59
N GLU A 830 -28.32 -30.54 -36.85
CA GLU A 830 -28.95 -30.48 -35.53
C GLU A 830 -30.48 -30.56 -35.66
N ILE A 831 -31.10 -31.29 -34.75
CA ILE A 831 -32.55 -31.38 -34.59
C ILE A 831 -32.88 -30.60 -33.32
N PHE A 832 -33.77 -29.61 -33.40
CA PHE A 832 -34.18 -28.83 -32.24
C PHE A 832 -34.88 -29.71 -31.19
N ASP A 833 -34.94 -29.26 -29.94
CA ASP A 833 -35.70 -29.94 -28.86
C ASP A 833 -37.19 -30.15 -29.22
N CYS A 834 -37.73 -29.33 -30.14
CA CYS A 834 -39.07 -29.49 -30.69
C CYS A 834 -39.16 -30.56 -31.81
N SER A 835 -38.14 -31.40 -31.99
CA SER A 835 -38.02 -32.48 -32.99
C SER A 835 -37.96 -32.07 -34.46
N HIS A 836 -37.90 -30.77 -34.76
CA HIS A 836 -37.78 -30.25 -36.13
C HIS A 836 -36.32 -30.07 -36.56
N GLN A 837 -36.04 -30.35 -37.85
CA GLN A 837 -34.71 -30.17 -38.43
C GLN A 837 -34.34 -28.68 -38.50
N CYS A 838 -33.10 -28.35 -38.14
CA CYS A 838 -32.59 -26.98 -38.20
C CYS A 838 -32.44 -26.52 -39.67
N PRO A 839 -33.07 -25.40 -40.09
CA PRO A 839 -32.91 -24.82 -41.43
C PRO A 839 -31.61 -24.00 -41.56
N GLY A 840 -30.79 -23.96 -40.50
CA GLY A 840 -29.55 -23.19 -40.43
C GLY A 840 -28.37 -23.84 -41.18
N LEU A 841 -27.24 -23.13 -41.18
CA LEU A 841 -25.99 -23.60 -41.76
C LEU A 841 -25.06 -24.21 -40.69
N CYS A 842 -24.21 -25.14 -41.12
CA CYS A 842 -23.26 -25.83 -40.24
C CYS A 842 -22.21 -24.86 -39.66
N GLY A 843 -22.18 -24.71 -38.34
CA GLY A 843 -21.24 -23.85 -37.63
C GLY A 843 -21.70 -22.40 -37.43
N GLU A 844 -22.92 -22.06 -37.85
CA GLU A 844 -23.57 -20.77 -37.57
C GLU A 844 -24.58 -20.89 -36.42
N PRO A 845 -24.94 -19.79 -35.73
CA PRO A 845 -25.98 -19.83 -34.70
C PRO A 845 -27.32 -20.27 -35.32
N CYS A 846 -27.92 -21.31 -34.73
CA CYS A 846 -29.11 -21.93 -35.31
C CYS A 846 -30.35 -21.02 -35.16
N PRO A 847 -31.06 -20.70 -36.26
CA PRO A 847 -32.23 -19.82 -36.22
C PRO A 847 -33.39 -20.43 -35.39
N PRO A 848 -34.34 -19.62 -34.90
CA PRO A 848 -35.53 -20.15 -34.22
C PRO A 848 -36.31 -21.10 -35.14
N CYS A 849 -36.88 -22.16 -34.56
CA CYS A 849 -37.65 -23.16 -35.31
C CYS A 849 -38.82 -22.52 -36.08
N ALA A 850 -38.86 -22.71 -37.39
CA ALA A 850 -39.88 -22.14 -38.27
C ALA A 850 -41.29 -22.67 -38.00
N VAL A 851 -41.40 -23.92 -37.54
CA VAL A 851 -42.69 -24.55 -37.23
C VAL A 851 -43.25 -24.08 -35.90
N CYS A 852 -42.40 -23.93 -34.88
CA CYS A 852 -42.82 -23.54 -33.53
C CYS A 852 -42.96 -22.03 -33.34
N ASN A 853 -42.25 -21.21 -34.13
CA ASN A 853 -42.25 -19.75 -34.00
C ASN A 853 -42.51 -19.03 -35.34
N PRO A 854 -43.69 -19.23 -35.99
CA PRO A 854 -43.97 -18.69 -37.31
C PRO A 854 -44.09 -17.15 -37.35
N ASP A 855 -44.56 -16.52 -36.27
CA ASP A 855 -44.85 -15.08 -36.21
C ASP A 855 -43.65 -14.18 -35.85
N LYS A 856 -42.47 -14.76 -35.61
CA LYS A 856 -41.30 -13.98 -35.17
C LYS A 856 -40.80 -13.09 -36.32
N LYS A 857 -40.92 -11.77 -36.16
CA LYS A 857 -40.60 -10.78 -37.19
C LYS A 857 -39.12 -10.38 -37.13
N CYS A 858 -38.46 -10.34 -38.27
CA CYS A 858 -37.08 -9.83 -38.38
C CYS A 858 -37.08 -8.30 -38.36
N SER A 859 -36.23 -7.69 -37.52
CA SER A 859 -36.12 -6.23 -37.39
C SER A 859 -35.53 -5.54 -38.64
N ILE A 860 -34.86 -6.31 -39.51
CA ILE A 860 -34.17 -5.80 -40.72
C ILE A 860 -34.99 -6.12 -41.98
N SER A 861 -35.37 -7.39 -42.20
CA SER A 861 -36.13 -7.77 -43.39
C SER A 861 -37.64 -7.55 -43.24
N LEU A 862 -38.14 -7.30 -42.03
CA LEU A 862 -39.56 -7.09 -41.69
C LEU A 862 -40.50 -8.25 -42.05
N ARG A 863 -39.96 -9.38 -42.56
CA ARG A 863 -40.71 -10.61 -42.89
C ARG A 863 -40.89 -11.50 -41.67
N LYS A 864 -41.98 -12.26 -41.63
CA LYS A 864 -42.23 -13.32 -40.64
C LYS A 864 -41.50 -14.62 -41.01
N VAL A 865 -41.19 -15.45 -40.02
CA VAL A 865 -40.50 -16.75 -40.26
C VAL A 865 -41.30 -17.68 -41.18
N SER A 866 -42.63 -17.58 -41.16
CA SER A 866 -43.52 -18.35 -42.03
C SER A 866 -43.49 -17.95 -43.51
N GLU A 867 -42.88 -16.81 -43.85
CA GLU A 867 -42.80 -16.31 -45.24
C GLU A 867 -41.58 -16.84 -46.01
N PHE A 868 -40.74 -17.65 -45.36
CA PHE A 868 -39.55 -18.26 -45.97
C PHE A 868 -39.87 -19.67 -46.48
N ASP A 869 -39.44 -19.95 -47.71
CA ASP A 869 -39.65 -21.26 -48.33
C ASP A 869 -38.76 -22.34 -47.69
N ALA A 870 -39.21 -23.60 -47.71
CA ALA A 870 -38.48 -24.72 -47.08
C ALA A 870 -37.05 -24.96 -47.62
N ASN A 871 -36.73 -24.40 -48.79
CA ASN A 871 -35.41 -24.48 -49.42
C ASN A 871 -34.57 -23.21 -49.27
N GLU A 872 -35.09 -22.16 -48.62
CA GLU A 872 -34.33 -20.93 -48.36
C GLU A 872 -33.35 -21.12 -47.21
N ARG A 873 -32.11 -20.67 -47.43
CA ARG A 873 -31.02 -20.83 -46.46
C ARG A 873 -31.07 -19.68 -45.45
N VAL A 874 -31.04 -20.02 -44.16
CA VAL A 874 -31.22 -19.06 -43.07
C VAL A 874 -29.97 -19.00 -42.19
N TYR A 875 -29.53 -17.81 -41.80
CA TYR A 875 -28.41 -17.62 -40.87
C TYR A 875 -28.66 -16.47 -39.89
N MET A 876 -28.35 -16.68 -38.61
CA MET A 876 -28.60 -15.69 -37.56
C MET A 876 -27.40 -14.76 -37.36
N LEU A 877 -27.62 -13.43 -37.36
CA LEU A 877 -26.58 -12.45 -37.04
C LEU A 877 -26.40 -12.31 -35.50
N PRO A 878 -25.15 -12.24 -34.99
CA PRO A 878 -24.88 -12.24 -33.54
C PRO A 878 -25.40 -11.02 -32.76
N TYR A 879 -25.56 -9.86 -33.41
CA TYR A 879 -25.77 -8.58 -32.71
C TYR A 879 -27.22 -8.12 -32.56
N CYS A 880 -28.18 -8.80 -33.19
CA CYS A 880 -29.57 -8.33 -33.20
C CYS A 880 -30.57 -9.23 -32.46
N GLY A 881 -30.18 -10.44 -32.02
CA GLY A 881 -31.07 -11.38 -31.31
C GLY A 881 -32.31 -11.84 -32.11
N CYS A 882 -32.52 -11.29 -33.30
CA CYS A 882 -33.52 -11.66 -34.27
C CYS A 882 -32.82 -12.36 -35.44
N GLY A 883 -33.21 -13.61 -35.73
CA GLY A 883 -32.74 -14.32 -36.91
C GLY A 883 -32.93 -13.48 -38.16
N THR A 884 -31.85 -13.20 -38.87
CA THR A 884 -31.90 -12.64 -40.22
C THR A 884 -32.11 -13.76 -41.22
N TYR A 885 -32.74 -13.43 -42.33
CA TYR A 885 -33.07 -14.37 -43.40
C TYR A 885 -32.75 -13.66 -44.72
N TYR A 886 -31.80 -14.17 -45.50
CA TYR A 886 -31.45 -13.62 -46.82
C TYR A 886 -31.21 -14.74 -47.83
N ALA A 887 -31.92 -14.67 -48.96
CA ALA A 887 -31.74 -15.51 -50.14
C ALA A 887 -30.57 -15.00 -51.02
N LEU A 888 -29.86 -15.94 -51.66
CA LEU A 888 -28.64 -15.72 -52.46
C LEU A 888 -28.80 -14.66 -53.58
N LEU A 889 -27.95 -13.61 -53.53
CA LEU A 889 -27.48 -12.86 -54.69
C LEU A 889 -25.94 -12.78 -54.63
N LYS A 890 -25.30 -13.01 -55.78
CA LYS A 890 -23.85 -13.10 -55.99
C LYS A 890 -23.10 -11.83 -55.54
N CYS A 891 -21.91 -12.04 -54.97
CA CYS A 891 -20.79 -11.09 -54.78
C CYS A 891 -21.11 -9.68 -54.22
N ALA A 892 -20.75 -9.44 -52.97
CA ALA A 892 -19.78 -8.40 -52.58
C ALA A 892 -19.67 -8.33 -51.05
N CYS A 893 -18.45 -8.15 -50.56
CA CYS A 893 -18.12 -7.80 -49.18
C CYS A 893 -19.05 -6.70 -48.64
N PHE A 894 -19.91 -7.04 -47.68
CA PHE A 894 -20.58 -6.06 -46.83
C PHE A 894 -20.11 -6.25 -45.38
N LYS A 895 -18.90 -5.75 -45.10
CA LYS A 895 -18.59 -5.16 -43.80
C LYS A 895 -19.31 -3.82 -43.74
N LEU A 896 -20.50 -3.78 -43.15
CA LEU A 896 -20.95 -2.60 -42.38
C LEU A 896 -20.19 -2.72 -41.05
N LEU A 897 -19.16 -1.94 -40.71
CA LEU A 897 -19.11 -0.48 -40.59
C LEU A 897 -20.37 0.07 -39.92
N VAL A 898 -20.48 -0.25 -38.63
CA VAL A 898 -21.00 0.64 -37.58
C VAL A 898 -19.86 0.88 -36.60
#